data_AF-A0A396GDV2-F1
#
_entry.id   AF-A0A396GDV2-F1
#
_cell.length_a   1.000
_cell.length_b   1.000
_cell.length_c   1.000
_cell.angle_alpha   90.00
_cell.angle_beta   90.00
_cell.angle_gamma   90.00
#
_symmetry.space_group_name_H-M   'P 1'
#
loop_
_entity.id
_entity.type
_entity.pdbx_description
1 polymer ?
#
loop_
_entity_poly.entity_id
_entity_poly.type
_entity_poly.pdbx_seq_one_letter_code
_entity_poly.pdbx_strand_id
1 'polypeptide(L)'
;MEKTVHIAVVPGVGYSHLFPILQFSKLLVQLHPYFHVTCFIPSLGSLPTDSKTILETLPSNISCTFLPPVNSNDLPQGVALALQLQLTLTHSLPSIHQALKSLTLRAPFVALVVDALAIDALDFAKEFNLLSYVYYPASVTSLSSYFHLLKLDKETSCEYRDLPEPIQIPGCVPIHGRDFLDLAQDRSSQSYKFFLQCVEKFRLFDGVLINSFLEIEKGPIEAMTDEGSENLLVYAVGPIIQTLTTSGDDANKFECLTWLDKQCPCSVLYVSFGSGGTLSQEQIDELALGLELSNHKFLWVVRAPSSTANAAYLSASDVDPLQFLPSGFLERTKEQGMVVPSWAPQIQILSHSSIGGFLSHCGWNSTLESVVYGVPLITWPLYAEQRTNAVLLCEGLKVGLRPRVNENGIVERVEIAELIKCLMEGEEGGKLRNNMKEFKEAASSVHKEDGSTTKTLSQLALKWSNFGLSLLLLFQVLGIYPFSLYSSILNAGFFKQIKNSKEGFSVNAEYFGKAIISKTSNGSISGSSQDYKHFLQHVKSLSFADGVLVNSFLEMEMGPIKAPTEEGSGNPSVYPVGPIIDTVTCSDRDANGLECLSWLDKQQSCSVLYVSFGSGGTLSHEQIVQLALGLELSNQKFLWVVTKEKGFVITSWAPQIQILSHSSIGGFLSHCGWNSTLESVVHGVPLITWPMFAEQGMNAVLVTGGLKVGLRPRVNENGIVERVEVAKVIKCLMEGEECEKLHNNMKELKGVASNALKEDGSSTKTISQLTLKWRNLKTVHIAVVPGVGYSHLVPILQFSKRLVQLHPDFHVTCFIPTLGSPSNATKSILQTLPSNINHTFLPPVNPNDLPQGTTMESQMFLTLNNSLPYLHDALKSLAIESPLVALVVDSFAVEVLNIGKELNMLSYVYFPAAATTLAWSIYLPKLDEETSCEYRDIPEPIKIPGCVPIHGRDLLSVAQDRSSQVYKHFLPLFKLLSFADGVFVNSFLELEMGPISAMKEEGSDNPPVYPVGPIIQTETSSGDDANGLECLAWLDKQQPCSVLYVSFGSGGTLSHEQIVELALGLELSNKKFSWVLRAPSSSSSSAGYLSAENDIDTLQFLPSGSGFLERTKEKGFVITSWAPQIQILSHNSIGGFLTHCGWNSTLESVLHGVPLITWPLFAEQKMNAVLLSEGLKVGLRPRVNENGIVEREEVVKVIKRLMEGEEGEKLRNNMKELKEAASNAIKEDGSSTKTISQIALKWRNLV
;
A
#
# COMPACT_ATOMS: atom_id res chain seq x y z
N MET A 1 -15.56 -5.66 -26.32
CA MET A 1 -14.28 -4.94 -26.21
C MET A 1 -13.62 -5.42 -24.93
N GLU A 2 -12.44 -6.02 -25.01
CA GLU A 2 -11.67 -6.40 -23.82
C GLU A 2 -11.39 -5.15 -22.99
N LYS A 3 -11.53 -5.27 -21.66
CA LYS A 3 -11.28 -4.19 -20.71
C LYS A 3 -9.77 -3.89 -20.71
N THR A 4 -9.41 -2.65 -20.99
CA THR A 4 -8.02 -2.19 -20.90
C THR A 4 -7.51 -2.30 -19.45
N VAL A 5 -6.31 -2.86 -19.27
CA VAL A 5 -5.68 -3.07 -17.96
C VAL A 5 -4.49 -2.12 -17.82
N HIS A 6 -4.49 -1.27 -16.78
CA HIS A 6 -3.45 -0.26 -16.58
C HIS A 6 -2.44 -0.69 -15.51
N ILE A 7 -1.14 -0.57 -15.81
CA ILE A 7 -0.04 -0.98 -14.94
C ILE A 7 0.91 0.19 -14.77
N ALA A 8 1.26 0.48 -13.52
CA ALA A 8 2.20 1.52 -13.16
C ALA A 8 3.59 0.92 -13.01
N VAL A 9 4.61 1.60 -13.54
CA VAL A 9 6.00 1.16 -13.49
C VAL A 9 6.89 2.28 -12.95
N VAL A 10 7.79 1.97 -12.01
CA VAL A 10 8.79 2.92 -11.50
C VAL A 10 10.19 2.31 -11.69
N PRO A 11 11.02 2.85 -12.61
CA PRO A 11 12.39 2.42 -12.78
C PRO A 11 13.32 2.99 -11.71
N GLY A 12 14.46 2.34 -11.51
CA GLY A 12 15.58 2.90 -10.77
C GLY A 12 16.25 4.05 -11.54
N VAL A 13 17.10 4.81 -10.85
CA VAL A 13 17.83 5.94 -11.47
C VAL A 13 19.02 5.41 -12.28
N GLY A 14 19.11 5.87 -13.53
CA GLY A 14 20.20 5.53 -14.44
C GLY A 14 19.82 4.49 -15.50
N TYR A 15 20.60 4.47 -16.58
CA TYR A 15 20.27 3.71 -17.78
C TYR A 15 20.13 2.21 -17.54
N SER A 16 21.00 1.62 -16.70
CA SER A 16 21.00 0.17 -16.47
C SER A 16 19.81 -0.35 -15.65
N HIS A 17 19.03 0.54 -15.01
CA HIS A 17 17.80 0.21 -14.29
C HIS A 17 16.55 0.58 -15.10
N LEU A 18 16.55 1.76 -15.73
CA LEU A 18 15.45 2.20 -16.59
C LEU A 18 15.23 1.26 -17.77
N PHE A 19 16.31 0.83 -18.42
CA PHE A 19 16.20 0.12 -19.67
C PHE A 19 15.62 -1.30 -19.52
N PRO A 20 16.08 -2.15 -18.57
CA PRO A 20 15.52 -3.49 -18.40
C PRO A 20 14.03 -3.52 -18.09
N ILE A 21 13.54 -2.61 -17.23
CA ILE A 21 12.11 -2.60 -16.87
C ILE A 21 11.22 -2.07 -18.01
N LEU A 22 11.76 -1.21 -18.88
CA LEU A 22 11.07 -0.83 -20.13
C LEU A 22 11.01 -1.99 -21.12
N GLN A 23 12.06 -2.82 -21.24
CA GLN A 23 12.02 -4.01 -22.09
C GLN A 23 11.03 -5.05 -21.56
N PHE A 24 10.96 -5.23 -20.24
CA PHE A 24 9.90 -6.02 -19.60
C PHE A 24 8.51 -5.50 -19.99
N SER A 25 8.31 -4.18 -19.89
CA SER A 25 7.05 -3.54 -20.26
C SER A 25 6.70 -3.74 -21.74
N LYS A 26 7.68 -3.67 -22.64
CA LYS A 26 7.50 -3.96 -24.09
C LYS A 26 7.05 -5.40 -24.32
N LEU A 27 7.73 -6.37 -23.73
CA LEU A 27 7.39 -7.79 -23.88
C LEU A 27 5.98 -8.05 -23.34
N LEU A 28 5.64 -7.47 -22.19
CA LEU A 28 4.33 -7.60 -21.57
C LEU A 28 3.20 -7.09 -22.48
N VAL A 29 3.30 -5.88 -23.03
CA VAL A 29 2.26 -5.34 -23.92
C VAL A 29 2.24 -6.03 -25.29
N GLN A 30 3.37 -6.59 -25.73
CA GLN A 30 3.43 -7.38 -26.96
C GLN A 30 2.66 -8.70 -26.82
N LEU A 31 2.79 -9.38 -25.68
CA LEU A 31 2.05 -10.61 -25.38
C LEU A 31 0.58 -10.33 -25.00
N HIS A 32 0.31 -9.18 -24.38
CA HIS A 32 -1.01 -8.77 -23.92
C HIS A 32 -1.37 -7.37 -24.44
N PRO A 33 -1.82 -7.22 -25.70
CA PRO A 33 -2.03 -5.92 -26.35
C PRO A 33 -3.04 -4.98 -25.66
N TYR A 34 -3.92 -5.54 -24.82
CA TYR A 34 -4.91 -4.81 -24.04
C TYR A 34 -4.33 -4.22 -22.74
N PHE A 35 -3.06 -4.47 -22.43
CA PHE A 35 -2.36 -3.84 -21.31
C PHE A 35 -1.80 -2.48 -21.72
N HIS A 36 -1.93 -1.52 -20.80
CA HIS A 36 -1.34 -0.20 -20.90
C HIS A 36 -0.38 0.00 -19.73
N VAL A 37 0.85 0.39 -20.03
CA VAL A 37 1.88 0.65 -19.03
C VAL A 37 2.12 2.15 -18.92
N THR A 38 2.18 2.68 -17.70
CA THR A 38 2.63 4.04 -17.42
C THR A 38 3.89 4.01 -16.57
N CYS A 39 5.00 4.50 -17.11
CA CYS A 39 6.30 4.53 -16.46
C CYS A 39 6.58 5.92 -15.85
N PHE A 40 6.90 6.00 -14.56
CA PHE A 40 7.26 7.24 -13.86
C PHE A 40 8.77 7.30 -13.67
N ILE A 41 9.46 8.17 -14.40
CA ILE A 41 10.92 8.14 -14.50
C ILE A 41 11.53 9.17 -13.54
N PRO A 42 12.16 8.74 -12.41
CA PRO A 42 12.95 9.60 -11.56
C PRO A 42 14.29 9.94 -12.23
N SER A 43 14.87 11.10 -11.89
CA SER A 43 16.13 11.55 -12.47
C SER A 43 17.00 12.34 -11.49
N LEU A 44 18.31 12.16 -11.61
CA LEU A 44 19.33 12.96 -10.95
C LEU A 44 19.91 13.92 -11.99
N GLY A 45 19.51 15.20 -11.94
CA GLY A 45 19.83 16.18 -12.99
C GLY A 45 19.06 15.96 -14.30
N SER A 46 19.61 16.40 -15.43
CA SER A 46 18.99 16.24 -16.75
C SER A 46 19.18 14.83 -17.32
N LEU A 47 18.13 14.25 -17.92
CA LEU A 47 18.26 12.94 -18.57
C LEU A 47 19.27 12.99 -19.74
N PRO A 48 20.15 11.97 -19.85
CA PRO A 48 21.02 11.81 -21.02
C PRO A 48 20.22 11.72 -22.32
N THR A 49 20.76 12.28 -23.41
CA THR A 49 20.14 12.29 -24.74
C THR A 49 19.70 10.90 -25.21
N ASP A 50 20.52 9.88 -24.96
CA ASP A 50 20.26 8.49 -25.36
C ASP A 50 19.00 7.90 -24.70
N SER A 51 18.65 8.37 -23.50
CA SER A 51 17.43 7.93 -22.82
C SER A 51 16.18 8.50 -23.50
N LYS A 52 16.25 9.68 -24.13
CA LYS A 52 15.12 10.29 -24.84
C LYS A 52 14.78 9.52 -26.12
N THR A 53 15.80 9.15 -26.89
CA THR A 53 15.63 8.41 -28.15
C THR A 53 14.93 7.06 -27.95
N ILE A 54 15.21 6.36 -26.85
CA ILE A 54 14.56 5.07 -26.56
C ILE A 54 13.08 5.24 -26.23
N LEU A 55 12.73 6.30 -25.50
CA LEU A 55 11.35 6.59 -25.12
C LEU A 55 10.48 6.88 -26.35
N GLU A 56 11.07 7.41 -27.43
CA GLU A 56 10.40 7.61 -28.72
C GLU A 56 10.11 6.30 -29.46
N THR A 57 10.81 5.20 -29.14
CA THR A 57 10.60 3.87 -29.75
C THR A 57 9.55 3.01 -29.02
N LEU A 58 8.90 3.53 -27.98
CA LEU A 58 7.94 2.77 -27.20
C LEU A 58 6.61 2.59 -27.97
N PRO A 59 5.95 1.42 -27.85
CA PRO A 59 4.59 1.24 -28.34
C PRO A 59 3.62 2.27 -27.74
N SER A 60 2.54 2.61 -28.45
CA SER A 60 1.54 3.61 -28.01
C SER A 60 0.83 3.25 -26.70
N ASN A 61 0.85 1.96 -26.34
CA ASN A 61 0.30 1.40 -25.10
C ASN A 61 1.27 1.57 -23.90
N ILE A 62 2.47 2.11 -24.11
CA ILE A 62 3.41 2.47 -23.05
C ILE A 62 3.58 3.99 -23.03
N SER A 63 3.19 4.60 -21.91
CA SER A 63 3.36 6.03 -21.66
C SER A 63 4.46 6.28 -20.63
N CYS A 64 5.20 7.37 -20.77
CA CYS A 64 6.27 7.74 -19.83
C CYS A 64 6.02 9.15 -19.30
N THR A 65 6.14 9.29 -17.99
CA THR A 65 6.01 10.55 -17.25
C THR A 65 7.33 10.83 -16.55
N PHE A 66 8.00 11.91 -16.91
CA PHE A 66 9.20 12.35 -16.21
C PHE A 66 8.82 13.05 -14.91
N LEU A 67 9.48 12.67 -13.84
CA LEU A 67 9.32 13.33 -12.54
C LEU A 67 10.26 14.54 -12.45
N PRO A 68 9.96 15.51 -11.56
CA PRO A 68 10.87 16.61 -11.27
C PRO A 68 12.28 16.09 -10.94
N PRO A 69 13.34 16.63 -11.57
CA PRO A 69 14.70 16.16 -11.34
C PRO A 69 15.19 16.54 -9.94
N VAL A 70 15.87 15.61 -9.27
CA VAL A 70 16.54 15.88 -8.00
C VAL A 70 17.88 16.56 -8.27
N ASN A 71 18.20 17.60 -7.51
CA ASN A 71 19.47 18.31 -7.64
C ASN A 71 20.58 17.54 -6.92
N SER A 72 21.71 17.32 -7.59
CA SER A 72 22.87 16.63 -7.00
C SER A 72 23.45 17.37 -5.79
N ASN A 73 23.23 18.68 -5.68
CA ASN A 73 23.66 19.48 -4.53
C ASN A 73 22.81 19.23 -3.27
N ASP A 74 21.61 18.68 -3.42
CA ASP A 74 20.72 18.34 -2.30
C ASP A 74 21.09 16.98 -1.68
N LEU A 75 22.01 16.24 -2.31
CA LEU A 75 22.51 14.95 -1.82
C LEU A 75 23.82 15.12 -1.03
N PRO A 76 24.05 14.30 0.02
CA PRO A 76 25.29 14.33 0.79
C PRO A 76 26.51 14.04 -0.11
N GLN A 77 27.54 14.89 -0.02
CA GLN A 77 28.77 14.71 -0.77
C GLN A 77 29.65 13.60 -0.16
N GLY A 78 30.35 12.84 -1.01
CA GLY A 78 31.29 11.80 -0.57
C GLY A 78 30.66 10.48 -0.12
N VAL A 79 29.34 10.30 -0.26
CA VAL A 79 28.67 9.02 0.00
C VAL A 79 28.74 8.07 -1.20
N ALA A 80 28.67 6.76 -0.95
CA ALA A 80 28.75 5.73 -1.98
C ALA A 80 27.64 5.88 -3.05
N LEU A 81 27.97 5.54 -4.30
CA LEU A 81 27.06 5.65 -5.47
C LEU A 81 25.69 5.02 -5.23
N ALA A 82 25.65 3.82 -4.67
CA ALA A 82 24.40 3.11 -4.37
C ALA A 82 23.47 3.94 -3.45
N LEU A 83 24.04 4.61 -2.45
CA LEU A 83 23.29 5.46 -1.53
C LEU A 83 22.81 6.75 -2.22
N GLN A 84 23.60 7.32 -3.14
CA GLN A 84 23.16 8.49 -3.92
C GLN A 84 21.96 8.17 -4.83
N LEU A 85 22.00 7.04 -5.54
CA LEU A 85 20.89 6.59 -6.39
C LEU A 85 19.64 6.34 -5.56
N GLN A 86 19.80 5.71 -4.40
CA GLN A 86 18.69 5.48 -3.49
C GLN A 86 18.11 6.77 -2.91
N LEU A 87 18.94 7.69 -2.42
CA LEU A 87 18.46 8.98 -1.92
C LEU A 87 17.75 9.77 -3.02
N THR A 88 18.21 9.69 -4.27
CA THR A 88 17.49 10.28 -5.42
C THR A 88 16.07 9.72 -5.55
N LEU A 89 15.91 8.40 -5.41
CA LEU A 89 14.60 7.75 -5.43
C LEU A 89 13.75 8.18 -4.24
N THR A 90 14.31 8.22 -3.03
CA THR A 90 13.63 8.70 -1.82
C THR A 90 13.12 10.14 -1.99
N HIS A 91 13.93 11.04 -2.54
CA HIS A 91 13.49 12.42 -2.83
C HIS A 91 12.44 12.49 -3.95
N SER A 92 12.39 11.49 -4.83
CA SER A 92 11.39 11.38 -5.89
C SER A 92 10.06 10.77 -5.42
N LEU A 93 10.01 10.13 -4.24
CA LEU A 93 8.80 9.46 -3.71
C LEU A 93 7.55 10.37 -3.67
N PRO A 94 7.62 11.63 -3.21
CA PRO A 94 6.46 12.53 -3.25
C PRO A 94 5.94 12.78 -4.67
N SER A 95 6.85 12.85 -5.65
CA SER A 95 6.49 13.05 -7.05
C SER A 95 5.91 11.79 -7.68
N ILE A 96 6.45 10.61 -7.35
CA ILE A 96 5.89 9.30 -7.73
C ILE A 96 4.46 9.17 -7.20
N HIS A 97 4.26 9.46 -5.91
CA HIS A 97 2.96 9.44 -5.24
C HIS A 97 1.93 10.35 -5.91
N GLN A 98 2.30 11.62 -6.15
CA GLN A 98 1.44 12.59 -6.81
C GLN A 98 1.05 12.14 -8.22
N ALA A 99 2.00 11.59 -8.98
CA ALA A 99 1.76 11.12 -10.34
C ALA A 99 0.83 9.89 -10.36
N LEU A 100 1.03 8.94 -9.44
CA LEU A 100 0.14 7.80 -9.23
C LEU A 100 -1.27 8.26 -8.87
N LYS A 101 -1.42 9.14 -7.87
CA LYS A 101 -2.69 9.71 -7.44
C LYS A 101 -3.45 10.39 -8.58
N SER A 102 -2.74 11.17 -9.41
CA SER A 102 -3.36 11.86 -10.55
C SER A 102 -3.93 10.90 -11.59
N LEU A 103 -3.23 9.77 -11.83
CA LEU A 103 -3.61 8.83 -12.87
C LEU A 103 -4.62 7.78 -12.40
N THR A 104 -4.58 7.35 -11.15
CA THR A 104 -5.59 6.45 -10.56
C THR A 104 -6.98 7.09 -10.51
N LEU A 105 -7.06 8.43 -10.49
CA LEU A 105 -8.32 9.17 -10.69
C LEU A 105 -8.87 9.08 -12.12
N ARG A 106 -8.01 8.83 -13.13
CA ARG A 106 -8.38 8.82 -14.56
C ARG A 106 -8.62 7.41 -15.09
N ALA A 107 -7.87 6.43 -14.59
CA ALA A 107 -7.97 5.03 -15.01
C ALA A 107 -7.65 4.10 -13.83
N PRO A 108 -8.35 2.96 -13.68
CA PRO A 108 -8.05 1.99 -12.64
C PRO A 108 -6.77 1.22 -12.98
N PHE A 109 -5.71 1.48 -12.22
CA PHE A 109 -4.50 0.66 -12.27
C PHE A 109 -4.70 -0.63 -11.49
N VAL A 110 -4.03 -1.72 -11.91
CA VAL A 110 -4.15 -3.04 -11.26
C VAL A 110 -2.87 -3.48 -10.55
N ALA A 111 -1.73 -2.96 -10.97
CA ALA A 111 -0.44 -3.32 -10.43
C ALA A 111 0.52 -2.14 -10.48
N LEU A 112 1.42 -2.09 -9.49
CA LEU A 112 2.60 -1.25 -9.42
C LEU A 112 3.83 -2.15 -9.44
N VAL A 113 4.65 -2.00 -10.47
CA VAL A 113 5.91 -2.73 -10.65
C VAL A 113 7.07 -1.75 -10.48
N VAL A 114 7.97 -1.99 -9.53
CA VAL A 114 9.09 -1.07 -9.28
C VAL A 114 10.43 -1.79 -9.37
N ASP A 115 11.47 -1.08 -9.79
CA ASP A 115 12.85 -1.57 -9.70
C ASP A 115 13.26 -1.84 -8.23
N ALA A 116 14.17 -2.78 -8.01
CA ALA A 116 14.67 -3.14 -6.69
C ALA A 116 15.21 -1.97 -5.85
N LEU A 117 15.78 -0.92 -6.46
CA LEU A 117 16.23 0.27 -5.75
C LEU A 117 15.09 1.22 -5.38
N ALA A 118 13.94 1.11 -6.07
CA ALA A 118 12.74 1.93 -5.86
C ALA A 118 11.70 1.21 -4.99
N ILE A 119 12.12 0.20 -4.21
CA ILE A 119 11.24 -0.68 -3.42
C ILE A 119 10.31 0.09 -2.47
N ASP A 120 10.75 1.23 -1.94
CA ASP A 120 9.95 2.09 -1.05
C ASP A 120 8.70 2.67 -1.76
N ALA A 121 8.70 2.77 -3.10
CA ALA A 121 7.51 3.19 -3.84
C ALA A 121 6.38 2.14 -3.81
N LEU A 122 6.66 0.88 -3.48
CA LEU A 122 5.62 -0.15 -3.34
C LEU A 122 4.74 0.05 -2.11
N ASP A 123 5.16 0.85 -1.13
CA ASP A 123 4.30 1.21 0.00
C ASP A 123 3.02 1.94 -0.48
N PHE A 124 3.09 2.62 -1.64
CA PHE A 124 1.94 3.25 -2.31
C PHE A 124 0.97 2.25 -2.92
N ALA A 125 1.39 1.02 -3.23
CA ALA A 125 0.50 0.03 -3.83
C ALA A 125 -0.69 -0.28 -2.91
N LYS A 126 -0.47 -0.34 -1.59
CA LYS A 126 -1.53 -0.53 -0.61
C LYS A 126 -2.50 0.66 -0.56
N GLU A 127 -1.97 1.88 -0.61
CA GLU A 127 -2.78 3.11 -0.62
C GLU A 127 -3.70 3.16 -1.84
N PHE A 128 -3.17 2.84 -3.02
CA PHE A 128 -3.91 2.89 -4.28
C PHE A 128 -4.62 1.58 -4.64
N ASN A 129 -4.65 0.59 -3.73
CA ASN A 129 -5.22 -0.74 -3.92
C ASN A 129 -4.73 -1.39 -5.23
N LEU A 130 -3.41 -1.51 -5.37
CA LEU A 130 -2.70 -2.12 -6.49
C LEU A 130 -1.97 -3.37 -6.00
N LEU A 131 -1.80 -4.36 -6.89
CA LEU A 131 -0.83 -5.42 -6.63
C LEU A 131 0.59 -4.84 -6.71
N SER A 132 1.48 -5.31 -5.83
CA SER A 132 2.82 -4.79 -5.61
C SER A 132 3.87 -5.79 -6.09
N TYR A 133 4.70 -5.41 -7.07
CA TYR A 133 5.76 -6.29 -7.58
C TYR A 133 7.10 -5.58 -7.64
N VAL A 134 8.14 -6.28 -7.21
CA VAL A 134 9.53 -5.86 -7.45
C VAL A 134 9.99 -6.46 -8.78
N TYR A 135 10.43 -5.62 -9.70
CA TYR A 135 11.22 -6.05 -10.86
C TYR A 135 12.70 -6.09 -10.46
N TYR A 136 13.28 -7.27 -10.50
CA TYR A 136 14.66 -7.53 -10.12
C TYR A 136 15.49 -7.91 -11.36
N PRO A 137 16.24 -6.95 -11.94
CA PRO A 137 17.00 -7.17 -13.18
C PRO A 137 18.35 -7.88 -12.96
N ALA A 138 18.40 -8.83 -12.01
CA ALA A 138 19.61 -9.59 -11.67
C ALA A 138 19.27 -11.09 -11.47
N SER A 139 20.28 -11.90 -11.13
CA SER A 139 20.18 -13.36 -11.09
C SER A 139 19.39 -13.86 -9.87
N VAL A 140 18.73 -15.01 -9.99
CA VAL A 140 18.05 -15.67 -8.85
C VAL A 140 19.07 -16.08 -7.80
N THR A 141 20.28 -16.41 -8.23
CA THR A 141 21.44 -16.72 -7.38
C THR A 141 21.82 -15.53 -6.51
N SER A 142 21.89 -14.30 -7.07
CA SER A 142 22.16 -13.12 -6.27
C SER A 142 21.04 -12.85 -5.27
N LEU A 143 19.77 -12.97 -5.68
CA LEU A 143 18.63 -12.82 -4.76
C LEU A 143 18.66 -13.87 -3.63
N SER A 144 19.03 -15.12 -3.94
CA SER A 144 19.18 -16.21 -2.96
C SER A 144 20.26 -15.89 -1.95
N SER A 145 21.40 -15.38 -2.44
CA SER A 145 22.50 -14.96 -1.57
C SER A 145 22.04 -13.84 -0.63
N TYR A 146 21.24 -12.88 -1.11
CA TYR A 146 20.77 -11.76 -0.30
C TYR A 146 19.87 -12.21 0.85
N PHE A 147 18.89 -13.09 0.56
CA PHE A 147 18.07 -13.67 1.63
C PHE A 147 18.88 -14.52 2.60
N HIS A 148 19.89 -15.25 2.11
CA HIS A 148 20.76 -16.03 2.97
C HIS A 148 21.64 -15.15 3.88
N LEU A 149 22.02 -13.95 3.44
CA LEU A 149 22.75 -12.99 4.26
C LEU A 149 21.99 -12.58 5.53
N LEU A 150 20.65 -12.55 5.52
CA LEU A 150 19.85 -12.28 6.73
C LEU A 150 20.07 -13.32 7.84
N LYS A 151 20.28 -14.58 7.44
CA LYS A 151 20.62 -15.67 8.35
C LYS A 151 22.10 -15.61 8.72
N LEU A 152 22.97 -15.49 7.72
CA LEU A 152 24.41 -15.50 7.90
C LEU A 152 24.91 -14.35 8.79
N ASP A 153 24.25 -13.18 8.75
CA ASP A 153 24.58 -12.04 9.59
C ASP A 153 24.40 -12.33 11.08
N LYS A 154 23.39 -13.14 11.43
CA LYS A 154 23.13 -13.57 12.81
C LYS A 154 24.09 -14.67 13.27
N GLU A 155 24.56 -15.49 12.35
CA GLU A 155 25.37 -16.69 12.63
C GLU A 155 26.88 -16.44 12.57
N THR A 156 27.31 -15.36 11.90
CA THR A 156 28.73 -15.07 11.65
C THR A 156 29.19 -13.86 12.48
N SER A 157 30.40 -13.91 13.03
CA SER A 157 30.99 -12.80 13.80
C SER A 157 32.14 -12.05 13.11
N CYS A 158 32.75 -12.64 12.07
CA CYS A 158 33.83 -12.03 11.27
C CYS A 158 33.31 -11.46 9.94
N GLU A 159 34.16 -10.78 9.16
CA GLU A 159 33.79 -10.39 7.80
C GLU A 159 33.63 -11.63 6.91
N TYR A 160 32.73 -11.58 5.93
CA TYR A 160 32.48 -12.74 5.07
C TYR A 160 33.70 -13.12 4.23
N ARG A 161 34.52 -12.15 3.83
CA ARG A 161 35.80 -12.41 3.13
C ARG A 161 36.80 -13.24 3.93
N ASP A 162 36.66 -13.27 5.26
CA ASP A 162 37.57 -13.97 6.18
C ASP A 162 37.07 -15.39 6.51
N LEU A 163 35.90 -15.80 5.98
CA LEU A 163 35.39 -17.15 6.18
C LEU A 163 36.27 -18.17 5.43
N PRO A 164 36.72 -19.26 6.11
CA PRO A 164 37.65 -20.21 5.52
C PRO A 164 36.99 -21.11 4.46
N GLU A 165 35.72 -21.44 4.66
CA GLU A 165 34.96 -22.35 3.80
C GLU A 165 33.93 -21.58 2.97
N PRO A 166 33.60 -22.04 1.75
CA PRO A 166 32.53 -21.45 0.95
C PRO A 166 31.17 -21.66 1.62
N ILE A 167 30.28 -20.67 1.47
CA ILE A 167 28.91 -20.70 2.00
C ILE A 167 28.03 -21.52 1.07
N GLN A 168 27.30 -22.49 1.64
CA GLN A 168 26.31 -23.28 0.92
C GLN A 168 24.93 -22.61 0.99
N ILE A 169 24.58 -21.89 -0.07
CA ILE A 169 23.23 -21.33 -0.24
C ILE A 169 22.33 -22.41 -0.85
N PRO A 170 21.08 -22.60 -0.37
CA PRO A 170 20.15 -23.58 -0.93
C PRO A 170 19.94 -23.40 -2.43
N GLY A 171 20.12 -24.48 -3.20
CA GLY A 171 19.96 -24.47 -4.66
C GLY A 171 21.10 -23.83 -5.45
N CYS A 172 22.04 -23.12 -4.81
CA CYS A 172 23.18 -22.47 -5.48
C CYS A 172 24.46 -23.33 -5.42
N VAL A 173 25.42 -23.00 -6.29
CA VAL A 173 26.82 -23.45 -6.12
C VAL A 173 27.43 -22.83 -4.86
N PRO A 174 28.42 -23.47 -4.21
CA PRO A 174 29.11 -22.88 -3.07
C PRO A 174 29.73 -21.52 -3.42
N ILE A 175 29.54 -20.50 -2.57
CA ILE A 175 30.04 -19.14 -2.81
C ILE A 175 30.96 -18.72 -1.67
N HIS A 176 32.20 -18.33 -1.96
CA HIS A 176 33.07 -17.76 -0.95
C HIS A 176 32.60 -16.36 -0.53
N GLY A 177 32.77 -15.99 0.74
CA GLY A 177 32.27 -14.70 1.22
C GLY A 177 32.93 -13.47 0.57
N ARG A 178 34.14 -13.61 0.01
CA ARG A 178 34.80 -12.58 -0.83
C ARG A 178 34.10 -12.31 -2.18
N ASP A 179 33.24 -13.23 -2.59
CA ASP A 179 32.47 -13.20 -3.83
C ASP A 179 31.03 -12.71 -3.64
N PHE A 180 30.64 -12.37 -2.40
CA PHE A 180 29.43 -11.58 -2.16
C PHE A 180 29.58 -10.14 -2.63
N LEU A 181 28.45 -9.46 -2.78
CA LEU A 181 28.40 -8.05 -3.19
C LEU A 181 29.28 -7.14 -2.32
N ASP A 182 29.79 -6.05 -2.90
CA ASP A 182 30.74 -5.15 -2.24
C ASP A 182 30.24 -4.61 -0.89
N LEU A 183 28.93 -4.33 -0.79
CA LEU A 183 28.32 -3.85 0.45
C LEU A 183 28.40 -4.87 1.59
N ALA A 184 28.44 -6.17 1.30
CA ALA A 184 28.57 -7.22 2.31
C ALA A 184 30.03 -7.46 2.73
N GLN A 185 31.00 -6.80 2.11
CA GLN A 185 32.41 -6.94 2.47
C GLN A 185 32.80 -6.15 3.72
N ASP A 186 31.97 -5.19 4.16
CA ASP A 186 32.08 -4.49 5.44
C ASP A 186 30.75 -4.56 6.18
N ARG A 187 30.62 -5.57 7.04
CA ARG A 187 29.41 -5.82 7.82
C ARG A 187 29.15 -4.78 8.90
N SER A 188 30.17 -4.00 9.27
CA SER A 188 30.03 -2.92 10.25
C SER A 188 29.39 -1.66 9.64
N SER A 189 29.48 -1.51 8.32
CA SER A 189 29.03 -0.33 7.60
C SER A 189 27.52 -0.08 7.73
N GLN A 190 27.14 1.20 7.77
CA GLN A 190 25.74 1.59 7.77
C GLN A 190 25.04 1.16 6.47
N SER A 191 25.77 1.17 5.34
CA SER A 191 25.25 0.77 4.04
C SER A 191 24.89 -0.73 4.00
N TYR A 192 25.66 -1.59 4.66
CA TYR A 192 25.33 -3.02 4.77
C TYR A 192 24.07 -3.25 5.60
N LYS A 193 23.97 -2.63 6.78
CA LYS A 193 22.80 -2.76 7.66
C LYS A 193 21.53 -2.29 6.97
N PHE A 194 21.63 -1.16 6.28
CA PHE A 194 20.54 -0.61 5.49
C PHE A 194 20.16 -1.55 4.32
N PHE A 195 21.15 -2.12 3.62
CA PHE A 195 20.89 -3.11 2.57
C PHE A 195 20.12 -4.33 3.09
N LEU A 196 20.46 -4.87 4.27
CA LEU A 196 19.70 -5.98 4.86
C LEU A 196 18.23 -5.60 5.14
N GLN A 197 17.97 -4.37 5.59
CA GLN A 197 16.60 -3.87 5.78
C GLN A 197 15.82 -3.84 4.45
N CYS A 198 16.47 -3.42 3.36
CA CYS A 198 15.85 -3.47 2.03
C CYS A 198 15.55 -4.91 1.60
N VAL A 199 16.45 -5.86 1.85
CA VAL A 199 16.23 -7.28 1.51
C VAL A 199 15.04 -7.86 2.28
N GLU A 200 14.85 -7.51 3.56
CA GLU A 200 13.68 -7.94 4.33
C GLU A 200 12.36 -7.47 3.71
N LYS A 201 12.33 -6.27 3.10
CA LYS A 201 11.12 -5.71 2.48
C LYS A 201 10.61 -6.51 1.28
N PHE A 202 11.46 -7.27 0.57
CA PHE A 202 11.02 -8.06 -0.60
C PHE A 202 9.88 -9.05 -0.27
N ARG A 203 9.75 -9.44 1.01
CA ARG A 203 8.73 -10.38 1.51
C ARG A 203 7.38 -9.72 1.78
N LEU A 204 7.29 -8.39 1.72
CA LEU A 204 6.07 -7.64 2.05
C LEU A 204 5.11 -7.49 0.85
N PHE A 205 5.55 -7.86 -0.34
CA PHE A 205 4.86 -7.55 -1.61
C PHE A 205 4.37 -8.81 -2.34
N ASP A 206 3.48 -8.63 -3.32
CA ASP A 206 2.77 -9.72 -4.03
C ASP A 206 3.68 -10.62 -4.89
N GLY A 207 4.91 -10.18 -5.16
CA GLY A 207 5.98 -11.05 -5.67
C GLY A 207 7.15 -10.31 -6.33
N VAL A 208 8.12 -11.11 -6.79
CA VAL A 208 9.35 -10.64 -7.42
C VAL A 208 9.40 -11.14 -8.86
N LEU A 209 9.41 -10.22 -9.82
CA LEU A 209 9.60 -10.48 -11.24
C LEU A 209 11.09 -10.46 -11.54
N ILE A 210 11.68 -11.62 -11.83
CA ILE A 210 13.12 -11.75 -12.02
C ILE A 210 13.47 -11.95 -13.48
N ASN A 211 14.43 -11.16 -13.99
CA ASN A 211 14.91 -11.31 -15.35
C ASN A 211 15.87 -12.51 -15.46
N SER A 212 15.32 -13.71 -15.28
CA SER A 212 16.00 -15.00 -15.42
C SER A 212 14.97 -16.05 -15.86
N PHE A 213 15.43 -17.26 -16.17
CA PHE A 213 14.59 -18.36 -16.64
C PHE A 213 14.99 -19.69 -16.01
N LEU A 214 14.06 -20.64 -16.00
CA LEU A 214 14.19 -21.88 -15.23
C LEU A 214 15.45 -22.67 -15.61
N GLU A 215 15.77 -22.75 -16.89
CA GLU A 215 16.86 -23.58 -17.40
C GLU A 215 18.25 -23.08 -16.99
N ILE A 216 18.43 -21.77 -16.76
CA ILE A 216 19.71 -21.20 -16.31
C ILE A 216 19.86 -21.18 -14.78
N GLU A 217 18.76 -21.14 -14.02
CA GLU A 217 18.82 -21.02 -12.56
C GLU A 217 17.80 -21.93 -11.84
N LYS A 218 17.68 -23.18 -12.28
CA LYS A 218 16.71 -24.15 -11.75
C LYS A 218 16.79 -24.33 -10.23
N GLY A 219 17.99 -24.62 -9.72
CA GLY A 219 18.21 -24.92 -8.30
C GLY A 219 17.77 -23.79 -7.36
N PRO A 220 18.23 -22.54 -7.57
CA PRO A 220 17.81 -21.40 -6.76
C PRO A 220 16.30 -21.12 -6.86
N ILE A 221 15.70 -21.25 -8.06
CA ILE A 221 14.25 -21.06 -8.25
C ILE A 221 13.43 -22.10 -7.47
N GLU A 222 13.80 -23.38 -7.57
CA GLU A 222 13.15 -24.46 -6.83
C GLU A 222 13.32 -24.28 -5.31
N ALA A 223 14.50 -23.91 -4.84
CA ALA A 223 14.77 -23.69 -3.41
C ALA A 223 13.96 -22.52 -2.82
N MET A 224 13.70 -21.47 -3.60
CA MET A 224 12.85 -20.36 -3.15
C MET A 224 11.36 -20.72 -3.13
N THR A 225 10.93 -21.70 -3.91
CA THR A 225 9.50 -22.05 -4.10
C THR A 225 9.04 -23.27 -3.28
N ASP A 226 9.94 -23.93 -2.54
CA ASP A 226 9.65 -25.12 -1.73
C ASP A 226 8.84 -24.82 -0.45
N GLU A 227 8.02 -25.79 0.02
CA GLU A 227 6.97 -25.67 1.07
C GLU A 227 7.48 -25.31 2.49
N GLY A 228 8.77 -25.02 2.66
CA GLY A 228 9.41 -24.55 3.90
C GLY A 228 10.03 -23.14 3.83
N SER A 229 9.97 -22.47 2.67
CA SER A 229 10.41 -21.09 2.52
C SER A 229 9.31 -20.11 2.95
N GLU A 230 9.67 -18.94 3.46
CA GLU A 230 8.76 -17.98 4.12
C GLU A 230 7.81 -17.21 3.16
N ASN A 231 7.06 -17.90 2.29
CA ASN A 231 6.00 -17.36 1.41
C ASN A 231 6.43 -16.31 0.34
N LEU A 232 7.67 -16.34 -0.18
CA LEU A 232 8.08 -15.44 -1.27
C LEU A 232 7.67 -15.98 -2.65
N LEU A 233 6.87 -15.23 -3.41
CA LEU A 233 6.49 -15.59 -4.78
C LEU A 233 7.48 -15.00 -5.80
N VAL A 234 8.22 -15.86 -6.49
CA VAL A 234 9.20 -15.48 -7.53
C VAL A 234 8.72 -15.90 -8.91
N TYR A 235 8.75 -14.96 -9.86
CA TYR A 235 8.32 -15.16 -11.24
C TYR A 235 9.51 -14.97 -12.18
N ALA A 236 10.02 -16.06 -12.74
CA ALA A 236 11.05 -16.03 -13.76
C ALA A 236 10.44 -15.56 -15.09
N VAL A 237 10.78 -14.34 -15.51
CA VAL A 237 10.21 -13.65 -16.68
C VAL A 237 11.25 -13.37 -17.78
N GLY A 238 12.49 -13.83 -17.63
CA GLY A 238 13.60 -13.61 -18.56
C GLY A 238 13.73 -14.69 -19.65
N PRO A 239 14.76 -14.63 -20.52
CA PRO A 239 15.72 -13.55 -20.63
C PRO A 239 15.16 -12.37 -21.43
N ILE A 240 14.94 -11.24 -20.78
CA ILE A 240 14.53 -9.99 -21.39
C ILE A 240 15.79 -9.20 -21.73
N ILE A 241 16.13 -9.14 -23.01
CA ILE A 241 17.23 -8.35 -23.57
C ILE A 241 16.68 -7.35 -24.58
N GLN A 242 17.51 -6.40 -25.02
CA GLN A 242 17.09 -5.50 -26.11
C GLN A 242 17.02 -6.21 -27.46
N THR A 243 15.92 -5.97 -28.16
CA THR A 243 15.71 -6.44 -29.53
C THR A 243 16.40 -5.53 -30.54
N LEU A 244 16.97 -6.14 -31.58
CA LEU A 244 17.48 -5.43 -32.76
C LEU A 244 16.29 -4.80 -33.49
N THR A 245 16.13 -3.48 -33.45
CA THR A 245 15.07 -2.78 -34.22
C THR A 245 15.41 -2.82 -35.71
N THR A 246 14.55 -3.45 -36.51
CA THR A 246 14.65 -3.52 -37.98
C THR A 246 14.04 -2.32 -38.71
N SER A 247 13.79 -1.21 -38.03
CA SER A 247 13.12 -0.04 -38.61
C SER A 247 14.09 1.08 -39.00
N GLY A 248 14.39 1.13 -40.29
CA GLY A 248 14.84 2.33 -41.00
C GLY A 248 16.34 2.38 -41.29
N ASP A 249 16.68 2.45 -42.58
CA ASP A 249 17.99 2.81 -43.17
C ASP A 249 18.94 3.57 -42.23
N ASP A 250 19.81 2.85 -41.51
CA ASP A 250 20.99 3.46 -40.90
C ASP A 250 22.05 3.56 -41.99
N ALA A 251 22.03 4.70 -42.69
CA ALA A 251 23.01 5.10 -43.68
C ALA A 251 24.46 5.21 -43.12
N ASN A 252 24.70 4.88 -41.84
CA ASN A 252 26.00 4.85 -41.18
C ASN A 252 26.20 3.56 -40.36
N LYS A 253 26.58 2.47 -41.02
CA LYS A 253 27.06 1.24 -40.35
C LYS A 253 28.26 1.62 -39.46
N PHE A 254 28.17 1.40 -38.14
CA PHE A 254 29.28 1.67 -37.21
C PHE A 254 30.58 1.03 -37.72
N GLU A 255 31.70 1.76 -37.63
CA GLU A 255 33.00 1.32 -38.16
C GLU A 255 33.41 -0.06 -37.61
N CYS A 256 33.12 -0.31 -36.34
CA CYS A 256 33.43 -1.57 -35.68
C CYS A 256 32.63 -2.77 -36.23
N LEU A 257 31.38 -2.58 -36.66
CA LEU A 257 30.60 -3.64 -37.31
C LEU A 257 31.16 -3.94 -38.71
N THR A 258 31.57 -2.90 -39.45
CA THR A 258 32.25 -3.07 -40.74
C THR A 258 33.61 -3.75 -40.60
N TRP A 259 34.30 -3.51 -39.49
CA TRP A 259 35.52 -4.24 -39.16
C TRP A 259 35.22 -5.71 -38.85
N LEU A 260 34.17 -6.01 -38.07
CA LEU A 260 33.74 -7.38 -37.75
C LEU A 260 33.34 -8.20 -38.98
N ASP A 261 32.69 -7.58 -39.97
CA ASP A 261 32.31 -8.20 -41.26
C ASP A 261 33.52 -8.81 -41.99
N LYS A 262 34.74 -8.29 -41.76
CA LYS A 262 35.98 -8.74 -42.41
C LYS A 262 36.69 -9.87 -41.65
N GLN A 263 36.18 -10.26 -40.48
CA GLN A 263 36.81 -11.25 -39.61
C GLN A 263 36.22 -12.65 -39.84
N CYS A 264 36.97 -13.68 -39.47
CA CYS A 264 36.46 -15.05 -39.54
C CYS A 264 35.42 -15.30 -38.43
N PRO A 265 34.46 -16.22 -38.64
CA PRO A 265 33.53 -16.63 -37.59
C PRO A 265 34.25 -17.08 -36.32
N CYS A 266 33.70 -16.70 -35.16
CA CYS A 266 34.21 -17.03 -33.82
C CYS A 266 35.71 -16.73 -33.59
N SER A 267 36.28 -15.74 -34.28
CA SER A 267 37.72 -15.43 -34.22
C SER A 267 38.08 -14.19 -33.40
N VAL A 268 37.08 -13.41 -32.99
CA VAL A 268 37.27 -12.13 -32.28
C VAL A 268 36.81 -12.23 -30.84
N LEU A 269 37.65 -11.79 -29.90
CA LEU A 269 37.28 -11.53 -28.51
C LEU A 269 36.67 -10.12 -28.39
N TYR A 270 35.44 -10.04 -27.92
CA TYR A 270 34.86 -8.76 -27.52
C TYR A 270 35.29 -8.43 -26.08
N VAL A 271 35.76 -7.21 -25.82
CA VAL A 271 36.21 -6.75 -24.50
C VAL A 271 35.44 -5.49 -24.13
N SER A 272 34.60 -5.58 -23.09
CA SER A 272 33.80 -4.46 -22.62
C SER A 272 33.39 -4.63 -21.16
N PHE A 273 33.52 -3.55 -20.39
CA PHE A 273 33.12 -3.47 -18.98
C PHE A 273 31.84 -2.65 -18.78
N GLY A 274 31.04 -2.51 -19.85
CA GLY A 274 29.78 -1.78 -19.83
C GLY A 274 29.94 -0.25 -19.77
N SER A 275 28.88 0.43 -19.34
CA SER A 275 28.83 1.90 -19.26
C SER A 275 29.45 2.47 -17.98
N GLY A 276 29.46 1.69 -16.90
CA GLY A 276 29.96 2.12 -15.58
C GLY A 276 31.37 1.67 -15.23
N GLY A 277 31.84 0.56 -15.82
CA GLY A 277 33.10 -0.08 -15.44
C GLY A 277 34.34 0.73 -15.81
N THR A 278 35.21 0.92 -14.83
CA THR A 278 36.52 1.57 -14.99
C THR A 278 37.63 0.71 -14.38
N LEU A 279 38.80 0.75 -15.01
CA LEU A 279 40.02 0.06 -14.56
C LEU A 279 41.07 1.08 -14.14
N SER A 280 42.01 0.69 -13.28
CA SER A 280 43.18 1.50 -12.98
C SER A 280 44.09 1.61 -14.23
N GLN A 281 44.93 2.65 -14.29
CA GLN A 281 45.91 2.78 -15.38
C GLN A 281 46.80 1.53 -15.50
N GLU A 282 47.29 1.02 -14.37
CA GLU A 282 48.09 -0.21 -14.33
C GLU A 282 47.34 -1.41 -14.93
N GLN A 283 46.06 -1.57 -14.60
CA GLN A 283 45.26 -2.66 -15.14
C GLN A 283 44.91 -2.49 -16.62
N ILE A 284 44.75 -1.25 -17.11
CA ILE A 284 44.62 -0.94 -18.55
C ILE A 284 45.89 -1.34 -19.29
N ASP A 285 47.07 -1.05 -18.73
CA ASP A 285 48.35 -1.41 -19.34
C ASP A 285 48.52 -2.94 -19.43
N GLU A 286 48.23 -3.68 -18.35
CA GLU A 286 48.26 -5.14 -18.36
C GLU A 286 47.24 -5.74 -19.34
N LEU A 287 46.03 -5.20 -19.42
CA LEU A 287 45.00 -5.66 -20.37
C LEU A 287 45.43 -5.42 -21.82
N ALA A 288 45.93 -4.23 -22.15
CA ALA A 288 46.43 -3.92 -23.48
C ALA A 288 47.56 -4.87 -23.88
N LEU A 289 48.55 -5.06 -23.00
CA LEU A 289 49.70 -5.92 -23.27
C LEU A 289 49.32 -7.40 -23.30
N GLY A 290 48.31 -7.83 -22.54
CA GLY A 290 47.76 -9.17 -22.58
C GLY A 290 46.99 -9.46 -23.87
N LEU A 291 46.21 -8.47 -24.36
CA LEU A 291 45.54 -8.55 -25.66
C LEU A 291 46.56 -8.67 -26.80
N GLU A 292 47.61 -7.83 -26.79
CA GLU A 292 48.73 -7.90 -27.73
C GLU A 292 49.40 -9.30 -27.68
N LEU A 293 49.77 -9.76 -26.49
CA LEU A 293 50.45 -11.05 -26.26
C LEU A 293 49.61 -12.28 -26.62
N SER A 294 48.28 -12.16 -26.58
CA SER A 294 47.37 -13.26 -26.93
C SER A 294 47.49 -13.67 -28.41
N ASN A 295 47.90 -12.75 -29.28
CA ASN A 295 47.89 -12.88 -30.75
C ASN A 295 46.51 -13.21 -31.34
N HIS A 296 45.43 -13.03 -30.57
CA HIS A 296 44.05 -13.15 -31.03
C HIS A 296 43.49 -11.81 -31.47
N LYS A 297 42.49 -11.87 -32.36
CA LYS A 297 41.75 -10.66 -32.74
C LYS A 297 40.86 -10.21 -31.61
N PHE A 298 40.83 -8.91 -31.36
CA PHE A 298 40.00 -8.33 -30.31
C PHE A 298 39.28 -7.07 -30.77
N LEU A 299 38.12 -6.82 -30.19
CA LEU A 299 37.41 -5.54 -30.27
C LEU A 299 37.25 -5.05 -28.83
N TRP A 300 37.94 -3.97 -28.48
CA TRP A 300 37.97 -3.46 -27.12
C TRP A 300 37.33 -2.08 -27.01
N VAL A 301 36.31 -1.99 -26.17
CA VAL A 301 35.72 -0.71 -25.76
C VAL A 301 36.49 -0.18 -24.56
N VAL A 302 37.24 0.91 -24.76
CA VAL A 302 38.12 1.48 -23.74
C VAL A 302 37.53 2.75 -23.13
N ARG A 303 37.72 2.92 -21.82
CA ARG A 303 37.32 4.10 -21.04
C ARG A 303 38.53 4.68 -20.32
N ALA A 304 38.45 5.97 -19.98
CA ALA A 304 39.47 6.62 -19.17
C ALA A 304 39.67 5.89 -17.82
N PRO A 305 40.90 5.78 -17.32
CA PRO A 305 41.20 5.07 -16.08
C PRO A 305 40.61 5.77 -14.86
N SER A 306 40.30 4.99 -13.83
CA SER A 306 39.90 5.47 -12.51
C SER A 306 40.34 4.49 -11.42
N SER A 307 40.63 5.00 -10.23
CA SER A 307 40.87 4.16 -9.04
C SER A 307 39.58 3.56 -8.46
N THR A 308 38.42 4.10 -8.83
CA THR A 308 37.10 3.60 -8.40
C THR A 308 36.46 2.83 -9.55
N ALA A 309 36.02 1.58 -9.33
CA ALA A 309 35.60 0.65 -10.38
C ALA A 309 34.29 1.02 -11.12
N ASN A 310 33.48 1.93 -10.56
CA ASN A 310 32.19 2.37 -11.11
C ASN A 310 32.12 3.90 -11.37
N ALA A 311 33.28 4.56 -11.52
CA ALA A 311 33.36 6.02 -11.61
C ALA A 311 32.61 6.60 -12.82
N ALA A 312 32.54 5.87 -13.92
CA ALA A 312 31.91 6.33 -15.16
C ALA A 312 30.37 6.41 -15.08
N TYR A 313 29.75 5.98 -13.97
CA TYR A 313 28.30 5.91 -13.83
C TYR A 313 27.63 7.29 -13.58
N LEU A 314 28.35 8.24 -12.97
CA LEU A 314 27.83 9.59 -12.67
C LEU A 314 28.61 10.73 -13.33
N SER A 315 29.87 10.50 -13.70
CA SER A 315 30.71 11.52 -14.32
C SER A 315 31.21 11.05 -15.69
N ALA A 316 30.80 11.77 -16.74
CA ALA A 316 31.44 11.65 -18.04
C ALA A 316 32.81 12.34 -17.97
N SER A 317 33.87 11.63 -18.38
CA SER A 317 35.17 12.25 -18.60
C SER A 317 35.22 12.75 -20.04
N ASP A 318 35.49 14.03 -20.25
CA ASP A 318 35.66 14.63 -21.59
C ASP A 318 37.01 14.30 -22.23
N VAL A 319 37.76 13.39 -21.62
CA VAL A 319 39.13 13.05 -22.02
C VAL A 319 39.08 11.84 -22.95
N ASP A 320 39.79 11.92 -24.09
CA ASP A 320 39.90 10.82 -25.04
C ASP A 320 40.54 9.58 -24.36
N PRO A 321 39.81 8.45 -24.22
CA PRO A 321 40.32 7.24 -23.59
C PRO A 321 41.57 6.66 -24.26
N LEU A 322 41.79 6.93 -25.55
CA LEU A 322 42.89 6.36 -26.32
C LEU A 322 44.27 6.83 -25.85
N GLN A 323 44.36 8.00 -25.20
CA GLN A 323 45.63 8.55 -24.73
C GLN A 323 46.23 7.76 -23.55
N PHE A 324 45.41 6.93 -22.88
CA PHE A 324 45.81 6.14 -21.72
C PHE A 324 46.33 4.75 -22.11
N LEU A 325 46.39 4.43 -23.40
CA LEU A 325 46.95 3.17 -23.86
C LEU A 325 48.48 3.22 -23.82
N PRO A 326 49.16 2.07 -23.62
CA PRO A 326 50.61 2.01 -23.70
C PRO A 326 51.15 2.60 -25.00
N SER A 327 52.26 3.34 -24.92
CA SER A 327 52.83 4.04 -26.07
C SER A 327 53.04 3.09 -27.25
N GLY A 328 52.50 3.47 -28.42
CA GLY A 328 52.57 2.70 -29.67
C GLY A 328 51.66 1.48 -29.76
N PHE A 329 50.81 1.20 -28.77
CA PHE A 329 49.91 0.03 -28.76
C PHE A 329 49.01 -0.04 -30.01
N LEU A 330 48.31 1.06 -30.34
CA LEU A 330 47.41 1.11 -31.50
C LEU A 330 48.13 0.75 -32.82
N GLU A 331 49.37 1.20 -33.00
CA GLU A 331 50.17 0.89 -34.19
C GLU A 331 50.62 -0.57 -34.23
N ARG A 332 51.02 -1.13 -33.09
CA ARG A 332 51.45 -2.54 -32.99
C ARG A 332 50.29 -3.50 -33.21
N THR A 333 49.07 -3.14 -32.78
CA THR A 333 47.90 -4.01 -32.84
C THR A 333 46.93 -3.71 -33.98
N LYS A 334 47.21 -2.77 -34.89
CA LYS A 334 46.26 -2.34 -35.93
C LYS A 334 45.72 -3.45 -36.85
N GLU A 335 46.54 -4.47 -37.12
CA GLU A 335 46.13 -5.65 -37.91
C GLU A 335 45.49 -6.74 -37.04
N GLN A 336 45.67 -6.65 -35.71
CA GLN A 336 45.21 -7.63 -34.73
C GLN A 336 43.84 -7.26 -34.18
N GLY A 337 43.64 -6.02 -33.72
CA GLY A 337 42.44 -5.62 -32.99
C GLY A 337 42.00 -4.18 -33.25
N MET A 338 40.74 -3.92 -32.91
CA MET A 338 40.12 -2.60 -33.00
C MET A 338 39.82 -2.08 -31.60
N VAL A 339 40.20 -0.84 -31.33
CA VAL A 339 39.89 -0.15 -30.08
C VAL A 339 38.85 0.92 -30.36
N VAL A 340 37.75 0.89 -29.60
CA VAL A 340 36.64 1.83 -29.73
C VAL A 340 36.58 2.67 -28.45
N PRO A 341 36.71 4.01 -28.53
CA PRO A 341 36.60 4.85 -27.35
C PRO A 341 35.16 4.90 -26.84
N SER A 342 35.01 4.78 -25.52
CA SER A 342 33.79 5.00 -24.74
C SER A 342 32.63 4.02 -24.96
N TRP A 343 32.10 3.86 -26.17
CA TRP A 343 30.86 3.10 -26.39
C TRP A 343 30.87 2.31 -27.71
N ALA A 344 30.23 1.14 -27.71
CA ALA A 344 30.01 0.33 -28.91
C ALA A 344 28.64 -0.40 -28.85
N PRO A 345 28.05 -0.76 -30.00
CA PRO A 345 26.74 -1.42 -30.06
C PRO A 345 26.83 -2.90 -29.64
N GLN A 346 26.83 -3.16 -28.33
CA GLN A 346 27.12 -4.47 -27.73
C GLN A 346 26.27 -5.61 -28.28
N ILE A 347 24.95 -5.41 -28.44
CA ILE A 347 24.03 -6.45 -28.93
C ILE A 347 24.35 -6.83 -30.37
N GLN A 348 24.55 -5.84 -31.25
CA GLN A 348 24.98 -6.08 -32.63
C GLN A 348 26.32 -6.82 -32.67
N ILE A 349 27.27 -6.44 -31.81
CA ILE A 349 28.57 -7.09 -31.71
C ILE A 349 28.41 -8.55 -31.26
N LEU A 350 27.73 -8.82 -30.14
CA LEU A 350 27.52 -10.17 -29.62
C LEU A 350 26.74 -11.06 -30.60
N SER A 351 25.82 -10.47 -31.38
CA SER A 351 25.09 -11.20 -32.43
C SER A 351 25.94 -11.53 -33.67
N HIS A 352 27.08 -10.86 -33.83
CA HIS A 352 27.92 -11.00 -35.02
C HIS A 352 28.67 -12.33 -35.02
N SER A 353 28.58 -13.07 -36.12
CA SER A 353 29.18 -14.41 -36.26
C SER A 353 30.69 -14.47 -35.97
N SER A 354 31.41 -13.37 -36.19
CA SER A 354 32.85 -13.24 -35.90
C SER A 354 33.22 -13.26 -34.41
N ILE A 355 32.29 -12.96 -33.50
CA ILE A 355 32.57 -12.97 -32.06
C ILE A 355 32.67 -14.42 -31.57
N GLY A 356 33.80 -14.77 -30.95
CA GLY A 356 34.09 -16.09 -30.40
C GLY A 356 34.12 -16.15 -28.87
N GLY A 357 34.20 -14.99 -28.22
CA GLY A 357 34.20 -14.86 -26.77
C GLY A 357 33.96 -13.43 -26.31
N PHE A 358 33.57 -13.27 -25.05
CA PHE A 358 33.29 -11.98 -24.44
C PHE A 358 33.99 -11.84 -23.08
N LEU A 359 34.99 -10.96 -23.00
CA LEU A 359 35.55 -10.51 -21.73
C LEU A 359 34.61 -9.44 -21.15
N SER A 360 33.95 -9.79 -20.05
CA SER A 360 32.85 -9.03 -19.48
C SER A 360 32.97 -8.87 -17.98
N HIS A 361 32.55 -7.70 -17.51
CA HIS A 361 32.32 -7.42 -16.09
C HIS A 361 31.23 -8.29 -15.41
N CYS A 362 30.50 -9.14 -16.14
CA CYS A 362 29.47 -10.03 -15.57
C CYS A 362 28.26 -9.32 -14.96
N GLY A 363 27.97 -8.09 -15.41
CA GLY A 363 26.64 -7.50 -15.19
C GLY A 363 25.57 -8.40 -15.80
N TRP A 364 24.45 -8.59 -15.11
CA TRP A 364 23.47 -9.61 -15.49
C TRP A 364 22.86 -9.37 -16.88
N ASN A 365 22.58 -8.12 -17.25
CA ASN A 365 22.11 -7.76 -18.60
C ASN A 365 23.06 -8.25 -19.70
N SER A 366 24.36 -7.94 -19.57
CA SER A 366 25.39 -8.36 -20.53
C SER A 366 25.59 -9.87 -20.54
N THR A 367 25.37 -10.51 -19.40
CA THR A 367 25.41 -11.98 -19.27
C THR A 367 24.27 -12.61 -20.06
N LEU A 368 23.03 -12.14 -19.90
CA LEU A 368 21.88 -12.63 -20.65
C LEU A 368 22.01 -12.38 -22.15
N GLU A 369 22.54 -11.23 -22.57
CA GLU A 369 22.85 -10.97 -23.98
C GLU A 369 23.85 -11.98 -24.54
N SER A 370 24.92 -12.28 -23.78
CA SER A 370 25.91 -13.30 -24.14
C SER A 370 25.26 -14.68 -24.27
N VAL A 371 24.35 -15.04 -23.36
CA VAL A 371 23.61 -16.30 -23.38
C VAL A 371 22.69 -16.39 -24.59
N VAL A 372 21.91 -15.34 -24.88
CA VAL A 372 20.98 -15.31 -26.03
C VAL A 372 21.73 -15.44 -27.36
N TYR A 373 22.94 -14.87 -27.49
CA TYR A 373 23.73 -15.00 -28.71
C TYR A 373 24.68 -16.19 -28.72
N GLY A 374 24.89 -16.85 -27.58
CA GLY A 374 25.68 -18.06 -27.45
C GLY A 374 27.19 -17.80 -27.38
N VAL A 375 27.60 -16.69 -26.78
CA VAL A 375 29.01 -16.26 -26.68
C VAL A 375 29.55 -16.60 -25.29
N PRO A 376 30.61 -17.42 -25.15
CA PRO A 376 31.19 -17.76 -23.85
C PRO A 376 32.03 -16.61 -23.28
N LEU A 377 32.32 -16.66 -21.98
CA LEU A 377 32.79 -15.48 -21.23
C LEU A 377 34.23 -15.63 -20.69
N ILE A 378 34.96 -14.52 -20.62
CA ILE A 378 36.02 -14.33 -19.61
C ILE A 378 35.40 -13.41 -18.55
N THR A 379 35.19 -13.92 -17.34
CA THR A 379 34.45 -13.23 -16.29
C THR A 379 35.38 -12.31 -15.51
N TRP A 380 35.18 -11.00 -15.58
CA TRP A 380 36.03 -10.02 -14.92
C TRP A 380 35.21 -9.07 -14.03
N PRO A 381 34.65 -9.55 -12.92
CA PRO A 381 33.74 -8.76 -12.09
C PRO A 381 34.44 -7.55 -11.47
N LEU A 382 33.73 -6.41 -11.46
CA LEU A 382 34.25 -5.13 -10.96
C LEU A 382 33.50 -4.64 -9.71
N TYR A 383 32.16 -4.66 -9.73
CA TYR A 383 31.34 -4.09 -8.66
C TYR A 383 29.96 -4.79 -8.53
N ALA A 384 29.17 -4.38 -7.54
CA ALA A 384 27.81 -4.91 -7.29
C ALA A 384 27.81 -6.43 -7.09
N GLU A 385 26.87 -7.17 -7.69
CA GLU A 385 26.73 -8.63 -7.56
C GLU A 385 27.59 -9.42 -8.57
N GLN A 386 28.42 -8.74 -9.36
CA GLN A 386 29.14 -9.33 -10.49
C GLN A 386 30.04 -10.50 -10.08
N ARG A 387 30.64 -10.48 -8.88
CA ARG A 387 31.46 -11.60 -8.37
C ARG A 387 30.63 -12.86 -8.15
N THR A 388 29.43 -12.71 -7.61
CA THR A 388 28.46 -13.80 -7.43
C THR A 388 28.03 -14.35 -8.80
N ASN A 389 27.76 -13.47 -9.77
CA ASN A 389 27.46 -13.88 -11.15
C ASN A 389 28.64 -14.62 -11.80
N ALA A 390 29.88 -14.17 -11.60
CA ALA A 390 31.06 -14.84 -12.13
C ALA A 390 31.22 -16.27 -11.58
N VAL A 391 30.95 -16.49 -10.29
CA VAL A 391 30.92 -17.83 -9.67
C VAL A 391 29.85 -18.71 -10.32
N LEU A 392 28.62 -18.20 -10.49
CA LEU A 392 27.56 -18.91 -11.20
C LEU A 392 27.99 -19.31 -12.61
N LEU A 393 28.58 -18.39 -13.37
CA LEU A 393 28.98 -18.58 -14.76
C LEU A 393 30.14 -19.58 -14.93
N CYS A 394 31.12 -19.55 -14.03
CA CYS A 394 32.31 -20.40 -14.13
C CYS A 394 32.10 -21.77 -13.50
N GLU A 395 31.51 -21.82 -12.30
CA GLU A 395 31.44 -23.03 -11.49
C GLU A 395 30.11 -23.76 -11.65
N GLY A 396 29.01 -23.00 -11.77
CA GLY A 396 27.66 -23.56 -11.95
C GLY A 396 27.37 -23.94 -13.40
N LEU A 397 27.32 -22.94 -14.27
CA LEU A 397 26.93 -23.09 -15.67
C LEU A 397 28.08 -23.55 -16.56
N LYS A 398 29.32 -23.32 -16.14
CA LYS A 398 30.54 -23.64 -16.89
C LYS A 398 30.48 -23.06 -18.30
N VAL A 399 30.23 -21.76 -18.39
CA VAL A 399 30.19 -20.98 -19.64
C VAL A 399 31.21 -19.85 -19.66
N GLY A 400 32.02 -19.70 -18.60
CA GLY A 400 33.06 -18.70 -18.52
C GLY A 400 34.33 -19.15 -17.80
N LEU A 401 35.39 -18.38 -18.01
CA LEU A 401 36.69 -18.51 -17.32
C LEU A 401 36.94 -17.32 -16.40
N ARG A 402 37.46 -17.59 -15.21
CA ARG A 402 37.76 -16.56 -14.20
C ARG A 402 39.27 -16.29 -14.13
N PRO A 403 39.72 -15.02 -14.24
CA PRO A 403 41.12 -14.69 -14.15
C PRO A 403 41.68 -14.83 -12.74
N ARG A 404 42.95 -15.23 -12.65
CA ARG A 404 43.73 -15.14 -11.42
C ARG A 404 44.21 -13.70 -11.21
N VAL A 405 44.02 -13.21 -9.99
CA VAL A 405 44.53 -11.91 -9.52
C VAL A 405 45.76 -12.14 -8.64
N ASN A 406 46.77 -11.28 -8.77
CA ASN A 406 47.92 -11.29 -7.88
C ASN A 406 47.61 -10.63 -6.53
N GLU A 407 48.60 -10.55 -5.63
CA GLU A 407 48.44 -9.99 -4.27
C GLU A 407 47.98 -8.52 -4.26
N ASN A 408 48.25 -7.76 -5.33
CA ASN A 408 47.83 -6.36 -5.48
C ASN A 408 46.45 -6.22 -6.15
N GLY A 409 45.77 -7.34 -6.45
CA GLY A 409 44.48 -7.35 -7.13
C GLY A 409 44.56 -7.09 -8.64
N ILE A 410 45.76 -7.19 -9.24
CA ILE A 410 45.99 -7.00 -10.68
C ILE A 410 45.96 -8.36 -11.39
N VAL A 411 45.30 -8.41 -12.53
CA VAL A 411 45.38 -9.54 -13.47
C VAL A 411 46.50 -9.24 -14.47
N GLU A 412 47.53 -10.08 -14.47
CA GLU A 412 48.74 -9.87 -15.26
C GLU A 412 48.55 -10.25 -16.73
N ARG A 413 49.23 -9.56 -17.65
CA ARG A 413 49.15 -9.77 -19.10
C ARG A 413 49.33 -11.22 -19.56
N VAL A 414 50.14 -12.00 -18.84
CA VAL A 414 50.38 -13.42 -19.15
C VAL A 414 49.11 -14.24 -18.88
N GLU A 415 48.50 -14.04 -17.72
CA GLU A 415 47.21 -14.65 -17.36
C GLU A 415 46.13 -14.27 -18.39
N ILE A 416 46.05 -12.99 -18.77
CA ILE A 416 45.09 -12.50 -19.76
C ILE A 416 45.28 -13.23 -21.09
N ALA A 417 46.53 -13.30 -21.59
CA ALA A 417 46.83 -13.98 -22.85
C ALA A 417 46.51 -15.47 -22.80
N GLU A 418 46.77 -16.14 -21.67
CA GLU A 418 46.45 -17.55 -21.45
C GLU A 418 44.94 -17.82 -21.45
N LEU A 419 44.15 -16.99 -20.75
CA LEU A 419 42.69 -17.11 -20.73
C LEU A 419 42.07 -16.90 -22.10
N ILE A 420 42.58 -15.91 -22.86
CA ILE A 420 42.11 -15.66 -24.22
C ILE A 420 42.39 -16.87 -25.10
N LYS A 421 43.60 -17.43 -25.07
CA LYS A 421 43.94 -18.64 -25.83
C LYS A 421 43.10 -19.85 -25.38
N CYS A 422 42.93 -20.03 -24.07
CA CYS A 422 42.10 -21.10 -23.52
C CYS A 422 40.66 -21.01 -24.00
N LEU A 423 40.06 -19.81 -23.97
CA LEU A 423 38.70 -19.59 -24.45
C LEU A 423 38.61 -19.78 -25.97
N MET A 424 39.50 -19.18 -26.75
CA MET A 424 39.38 -19.10 -28.20
C MET A 424 39.80 -20.40 -28.91
N GLU A 425 40.84 -21.08 -28.43
CA GLU A 425 41.44 -22.26 -29.09
C GLU A 425 41.41 -23.54 -28.25
N GLY A 426 41.34 -23.40 -26.92
CA GLY A 426 41.46 -24.52 -25.99
C GLY A 426 40.29 -25.49 -26.00
N GLU A 427 40.56 -26.74 -25.60
CA GLU A 427 39.53 -27.79 -25.42
C GLU A 427 38.48 -27.35 -24.38
N GLU A 428 38.94 -26.70 -23.30
CA GLU A 428 38.06 -26.12 -22.28
C GLU A 428 37.15 -25.04 -22.90
N GLY A 429 37.70 -24.09 -23.67
CA GLY A 429 36.90 -23.13 -24.42
C GLY A 429 35.87 -23.77 -25.36
N GLY A 430 36.20 -24.91 -25.97
CA GLY A 430 35.25 -25.73 -26.73
C GLY A 430 34.08 -26.26 -25.89
N LYS A 431 34.35 -26.74 -24.66
CA LYS A 431 33.31 -27.17 -23.71
C LYS A 431 32.43 -25.99 -23.28
N LEU A 432 33.03 -24.84 -22.98
CA LEU A 432 32.30 -23.62 -22.61
C LEU A 432 31.36 -23.17 -23.73
N ARG A 433 31.80 -23.19 -25.00
CA ARG A 433 30.95 -22.91 -26.17
C ARG A 433 29.79 -23.88 -26.32
N ASN A 434 30.02 -25.17 -26.09
CA ASN A 434 28.96 -26.18 -26.18
C ASN A 434 27.90 -25.95 -25.10
N ASN A 435 28.31 -25.74 -23.84
CA ASN A 435 27.39 -25.41 -22.75
C ASN A 435 26.61 -24.12 -23.05
N MET A 436 27.31 -23.09 -23.54
CA MET A 436 26.69 -21.82 -23.89
C MET A 436 25.66 -21.97 -25.03
N LYS A 437 25.91 -22.88 -25.98
CA LYS A 437 24.95 -23.21 -27.05
C LYS A 437 23.66 -23.83 -26.50
N GLU A 438 23.75 -24.72 -25.51
CA GLU A 438 22.56 -25.30 -24.86
C GLU A 438 21.71 -24.21 -24.19
N PHE A 439 22.33 -23.28 -23.48
CA PHE A 439 21.61 -22.15 -22.86
C PHE A 439 21.05 -21.16 -23.88
N LYS A 440 21.72 -20.96 -25.03
CA LYS A 440 21.16 -20.20 -26.16
C LYS A 440 19.88 -20.82 -26.70
N GLU A 441 19.89 -22.15 -26.90
CA GLU A 441 18.73 -22.89 -27.38
C GLU A 441 17.58 -22.83 -26.36
N ALA A 442 17.89 -22.97 -25.07
CA ALA A 442 16.93 -22.80 -23.98
C ALA A 442 16.34 -21.38 -23.97
N ALA A 443 17.17 -20.34 -23.99
CA ALA A 443 16.76 -18.92 -24.03
C ALA A 443 15.85 -18.60 -25.23
N SER A 444 16.06 -19.26 -26.37
CA SER A 444 15.21 -19.13 -27.55
C SER A 444 13.87 -19.85 -27.41
N SER A 445 13.81 -20.91 -26.59
CA SER A 445 12.61 -21.72 -26.38
C SER A 445 11.62 -21.10 -25.40
N VAL A 446 12.09 -20.37 -24.38
CA VAL A 446 11.22 -19.86 -23.30
C VAL A 446 10.23 -18.78 -23.75
N HIS A 447 10.50 -18.11 -24.87
CA HIS A 447 9.62 -17.10 -25.48
C HIS A 447 8.63 -17.67 -26.52
N LYS A 448 8.65 -18.98 -26.78
CA LYS A 448 7.63 -19.64 -27.62
C LYS A 448 6.27 -19.61 -26.93
N GLU A 449 5.18 -19.88 -27.66
CA GLU A 449 3.81 -19.87 -27.11
C GLU A 449 3.66 -20.78 -25.87
N ASP A 450 4.36 -21.91 -25.84
CA ASP A 450 4.37 -22.87 -24.73
C ASP A 450 5.62 -22.77 -23.84
N GLY A 451 6.46 -21.76 -24.07
CA GLY A 451 7.67 -21.49 -23.30
C GLY A 451 7.39 -21.07 -21.85
N SER A 452 8.33 -21.33 -20.96
CA SER A 452 8.19 -21.06 -19.52
C SER A 452 7.94 -19.57 -19.22
N THR A 453 8.68 -18.67 -19.87
CA THR A 453 8.52 -17.21 -19.72
C THR A 453 7.17 -16.71 -20.20
N THR A 454 6.73 -17.14 -21.38
CA THR A 454 5.41 -16.80 -21.93
C THR A 454 4.29 -17.27 -21.01
N LYS A 455 4.41 -18.49 -20.45
CA LYS A 455 3.45 -19.03 -19.47
C LYS A 455 3.42 -18.22 -18.18
N THR A 456 4.58 -17.89 -17.61
CA THR A 456 4.68 -17.07 -16.39
C THR A 456 4.06 -15.69 -16.59
N LEU A 457 4.38 -15.02 -17.70
CA LEU A 457 3.80 -13.72 -18.05
C LEU A 457 2.29 -13.81 -18.27
N SER A 458 1.80 -14.87 -18.93
CA SER A 458 0.38 -15.09 -19.12
C SER A 458 -0.36 -15.34 -17.80
N GLN A 459 0.25 -16.07 -16.86
CA GLN A 459 -0.31 -16.27 -15.52
C GLN A 459 -0.38 -14.97 -14.73
N LEU A 460 0.66 -14.13 -14.80
CA LEU A 460 0.66 -12.79 -14.21
C LEU A 460 -0.41 -11.91 -14.86
N ALA A 461 -0.52 -11.94 -16.19
CA ALA A 461 -1.51 -11.17 -16.92
C ALA A 461 -2.94 -11.60 -16.56
N LEU A 462 -3.19 -12.90 -16.38
CA LEU A 462 -4.47 -13.41 -15.87
C LEU A 462 -4.73 -12.91 -14.45
N LYS A 463 -3.75 -12.99 -13.55
CA LYS A 463 -3.85 -12.49 -12.17
C LYS A 463 -4.20 -10.99 -12.14
N TRP A 464 -3.53 -10.18 -12.97
CA TRP A 464 -3.73 -8.73 -13.06
C TRP A 464 -5.04 -8.36 -13.75
N SER A 465 -5.42 -9.07 -14.80
CA SER A 465 -6.70 -8.89 -15.48
C SER A 465 -7.86 -9.20 -14.54
N ASN A 466 -7.67 -10.17 -13.64
CA ASN A 466 -8.65 -10.58 -12.63
C ASN A 466 -8.59 -9.76 -11.34
N PHE A 467 -7.64 -8.84 -11.21
CA PHE A 467 -7.51 -7.99 -10.03
C PHE A 467 -8.56 -6.87 -10.04
N GLY A 468 -9.24 -6.67 -8.91
CA GLY A 468 -10.47 -5.86 -8.84
C GLY A 468 -11.71 -6.58 -9.42
N LEU A 469 -11.50 -7.61 -10.26
CA LEU A 469 -12.46 -8.67 -10.51
C LEU A 469 -12.40 -9.75 -9.41
N SER A 470 -11.55 -9.64 -8.38
CA SER A 470 -11.46 -10.60 -7.27
C SER A 470 -12.66 -10.56 -6.30
N LEU A 471 -13.58 -9.59 -6.43
CA LEU A 471 -14.95 -9.69 -5.89
C LEU A 471 -16.02 -10.03 -6.96
N LEU A 472 -15.62 -10.14 -8.23
CA LEU A 472 -16.45 -10.52 -9.37
C LEU A 472 -16.09 -11.91 -9.96
N LEU A 473 -15.04 -12.56 -9.45
CA LEU A 473 -14.67 -13.95 -9.69
C LEU A 473 -15.15 -14.82 -8.53
N LEU A 474 -16.41 -14.61 -8.15
CA LEU A 474 -17.25 -15.67 -7.62
C LEU A 474 -18.10 -16.31 -8.73
N PHE A 475 -17.76 -16.11 -10.01
CA PHE A 475 -18.61 -16.52 -11.14
C PHE A 475 -18.17 -17.74 -11.95
N GLN A 476 -17.09 -18.43 -11.58
CA GLN A 476 -16.77 -19.71 -12.23
C GLN A 476 -16.44 -20.88 -11.30
N VAL A 477 -16.15 -20.66 -10.00
CA VAL A 477 -15.81 -21.77 -9.09
C VAL A 477 -16.99 -22.23 -8.22
N LEU A 478 -18.07 -21.44 -8.10
CA LEU A 478 -19.26 -21.83 -7.33
C LEU A 478 -20.45 -22.30 -8.18
N GLY A 479 -20.29 -22.46 -9.50
CA GLY A 479 -21.30 -23.09 -10.38
C GLY A 479 -21.47 -24.60 -10.16
N ILE A 480 -21.03 -25.11 -9.01
CA ILE A 480 -20.97 -26.54 -8.68
C ILE A 480 -21.76 -26.84 -7.40
N TYR A 481 -22.36 -25.88 -6.66
CA TYR A 481 -22.98 -26.25 -5.37
C TYR A 481 -24.33 -25.55 -5.08
N PRO A 482 -25.44 -26.31 -4.89
CA PRO A 482 -26.70 -25.75 -4.41
C PRO A 482 -26.60 -25.34 -2.92
N PHE A 483 -27.40 -24.34 -2.51
CA PHE A 483 -27.40 -23.82 -1.13
C PHE A 483 -27.69 -24.91 -0.07
N SER A 484 -28.47 -25.94 -0.42
CA SER A 484 -28.75 -27.09 0.44
C SER A 484 -27.49 -27.87 0.87
N LEU A 485 -26.44 -27.90 0.05
CA LEU A 485 -25.16 -28.54 0.38
C LEU A 485 -24.31 -27.65 1.29
N TYR A 486 -24.26 -26.35 1.04
CA TYR A 486 -23.58 -25.36 1.90
C TYR A 486 -24.14 -25.36 3.33
N SER A 487 -25.46 -25.35 3.48
CA SER A 487 -26.16 -25.46 4.78
C SER A 487 -25.87 -26.79 5.49
N SER A 488 -25.80 -27.90 4.75
CA SER A 488 -25.51 -29.23 5.31
C SER A 488 -24.06 -29.37 5.79
N ILE A 489 -23.11 -28.65 5.17
CA ILE A 489 -21.70 -28.63 5.55
C ILE A 489 -21.46 -27.74 6.79
N LEU A 490 -22.10 -26.57 6.86
CA LEU A 490 -22.04 -25.68 8.03
C LEU A 490 -22.71 -26.31 9.27
N ASN A 491 -23.82 -27.02 9.09
CA ASN A 491 -24.54 -27.69 10.16
C ASN A 491 -23.97 -29.06 10.55
N ALA A 492 -22.74 -29.40 10.13
CA ALA A 492 -22.08 -30.66 10.48
C ALA A 492 -21.74 -30.84 11.98
N GLY A 493 -22.22 -29.95 12.86
CA GLY A 493 -22.34 -30.17 14.31
C GLY A 493 -23.61 -30.93 14.74
N PHE A 494 -24.68 -30.92 13.95
CA PHE A 494 -25.98 -31.52 14.30
C PHE A 494 -25.92 -33.06 14.34
N PHE A 495 -25.06 -33.69 13.54
CA PHE A 495 -24.87 -35.15 13.57
C PHE A 495 -23.98 -35.66 14.71
N LYS A 496 -23.35 -34.77 15.49
CA LYS A 496 -22.59 -35.18 16.68
C LYS A 496 -23.48 -35.33 17.92
N GLN A 497 -24.63 -34.65 17.96
CA GLN A 497 -25.60 -34.74 19.06
C GLN A 497 -26.55 -35.94 18.96
N ILE A 498 -26.70 -36.56 17.78
CA ILE A 498 -27.58 -37.73 17.55
C ILE A 498 -26.93 -39.06 18.02
N LYS A 499 -25.80 -39.01 18.74
CA LYS A 499 -25.25 -40.20 19.40
C LYS A 499 -25.73 -40.41 20.84
N ASN A 500 -26.37 -39.41 21.47
CA ASN A 500 -26.55 -39.40 22.93
C ASN A 500 -27.97 -39.17 23.49
N SER A 501 -29.03 -38.98 22.69
CA SER A 501 -30.40 -38.90 23.24
C SER A 501 -31.19 -40.19 23.01
N LYS A 502 -31.30 -40.99 24.06
CA LYS A 502 -32.34 -42.02 24.20
C LYS A 502 -33.61 -41.32 24.68
N GLU A 503 -34.45 -40.84 23.77
CA GLU A 503 -35.91 -40.68 23.95
C GLU A 503 -36.48 -39.99 22.70
N GLY A 504 -37.58 -40.54 22.18
CA GLY A 504 -37.96 -40.43 20.76
C GLY A 504 -38.81 -39.21 20.40
N PHE A 505 -38.64 -38.78 19.15
CA PHE A 505 -39.72 -38.21 18.33
C PHE A 505 -39.65 -38.83 16.93
N SER A 506 -40.75 -39.46 16.52
CA SER A 506 -40.95 -40.06 15.21
C SER A 506 -41.36 -39.00 14.19
N VAL A 507 -40.59 -38.85 13.11
CA VAL A 507 -41.11 -38.41 11.82
C VAL A 507 -40.72 -39.48 10.79
N ASN A 508 -41.71 -39.85 9.99
CA ASN A 508 -41.84 -41.06 9.20
C ASN A 508 -40.61 -41.47 8.38
N ALA A 509 -40.23 -42.73 8.52
CA ALA A 509 -39.12 -43.38 7.84
C ALA A 509 -39.56 -43.92 6.47
N GLU A 510 -39.41 -43.13 5.40
CA GLU A 510 -39.43 -43.68 4.03
C GLU A 510 -38.57 -42.93 2.99
N TYR A 511 -37.89 -41.84 3.35
CA TYR A 511 -37.05 -41.07 2.40
C TYR A 511 -35.53 -41.14 2.62
N PHE A 512 -35.06 -41.96 3.57
CA PHE A 512 -33.62 -42.12 3.87
C PHE A 512 -33.09 -43.55 3.72
N GLY A 513 -33.88 -44.45 3.11
CA GLY A 513 -33.46 -45.83 2.86
C GLY A 513 -32.76 -45.97 1.51
N LYS A 514 -31.42 -46.12 1.55
CA LYS A 514 -30.50 -46.52 0.44
C LYS A 514 -29.78 -45.39 -0.32
N ALA A 515 -28.97 -44.61 0.40
CA ALA A 515 -27.66 -44.25 -0.13
C ALA A 515 -26.66 -45.34 0.30
N ILE A 516 -26.52 -46.37 -0.54
CA ILE A 516 -25.61 -47.49 -0.32
C ILE A 516 -24.18 -46.98 -0.43
N ILE A 517 -23.53 -46.82 0.73
CA ILE A 517 -22.08 -46.97 0.85
C ILE A 517 -21.81 -48.47 1.01
N SER A 518 -21.52 -49.16 -0.10
CA SER A 518 -20.59 -50.30 -0.12
C SER A 518 -20.37 -50.83 -1.54
N LYS A 519 -19.14 -50.65 -2.05
CA LYS A 519 -18.35 -51.52 -2.97
C LYS A 519 -19.05 -52.00 -4.26
N THR A 520 -18.59 -51.70 -5.47
CA THR A 520 -17.25 -51.84 -6.10
C THR A 520 -17.29 -51.10 -7.47
N SER A 521 -16.24 -50.58 -8.12
CA SER A 521 -14.81 -50.91 -8.13
C SER A 521 -13.97 -49.72 -8.69
N ASN A 522 -12.84 -49.47 -8.02
CA ASN A 522 -11.61 -48.79 -8.44
C ASN A 522 -11.69 -47.33 -8.91
N GLY A 523 -11.76 -46.45 -7.91
CA GLY A 523 -11.45 -45.03 -8.00
C GLY A 523 -11.73 -44.37 -6.65
N SER A 524 -11.06 -44.84 -5.58
CA SER A 524 -11.21 -44.22 -4.26
C SER A 524 -10.66 -42.79 -4.30
N ILE A 525 -11.54 -41.80 -4.28
CA ILE A 525 -11.16 -40.51 -3.71
C ILE A 525 -11.12 -40.75 -2.20
N SER A 526 -9.97 -41.15 -1.70
CA SER A 526 -9.70 -41.18 -0.26
C SER A 526 -9.89 -39.76 0.28
N GLY A 527 -10.38 -39.63 1.52
CA GLY A 527 -10.41 -38.37 2.28
C GLY A 527 -9.01 -37.79 2.61
N SER A 528 -8.02 -38.10 1.77
CA SER A 528 -6.63 -37.69 1.83
C SER A 528 -6.18 -36.88 0.60
N SER A 529 -7.04 -36.56 -0.37
CA SER A 529 -6.64 -35.68 -1.46
C SER A 529 -6.46 -34.25 -0.95
N GLN A 530 -5.37 -33.60 -1.37
CA GLN A 530 -5.05 -32.20 -1.09
C GLN A 530 -6.25 -31.30 -1.45
N ASP A 531 -6.95 -31.65 -2.53
CA ASP A 531 -8.13 -30.93 -3.06
C ASP A 531 -9.32 -30.92 -2.09
N TYR A 532 -9.58 -32.02 -1.38
CA TYR A 532 -10.70 -32.07 -0.42
C TYR A 532 -10.36 -31.31 0.87
N LYS A 533 -9.08 -31.28 1.29
CA LYS A 533 -8.62 -30.47 2.42
C LYS A 533 -8.59 -28.98 2.06
N HIS A 534 -8.13 -28.62 0.86
CA HIS A 534 -8.21 -27.25 0.32
C HIS A 534 -9.66 -26.78 0.22
N PHE A 535 -10.56 -27.64 -0.27
CA PHE A 535 -12.00 -27.36 -0.31
C PHE A 535 -12.57 -27.10 1.07
N LEU A 536 -12.26 -27.94 2.07
CA LEU A 536 -12.72 -27.74 3.46
C LEU A 536 -12.09 -26.51 4.12
N GLN A 537 -10.84 -26.14 3.79
CA GLN A 537 -10.22 -24.88 4.21
C GLN A 537 -10.88 -23.66 3.55
N HIS A 538 -11.23 -23.77 2.26
CA HIS A 538 -11.90 -22.71 1.51
C HIS A 538 -13.32 -22.47 2.05
N VAL A 539 -14.06 -23.55 2.35
CA VAL A 539 -15.37 -23.46 3.02
C VAL A 539 -15.26 -22.90 4.44
N LYS A 540 -14.17 -23.20 5.17
CA LYS A 540 -13.89 -22.56 6.47
C LYS A 540 -13.50 -21.08 6.33
N SER A 541 -12.86 -20.66 5.25
CA SER A 541 -12.60 -19.23 5.01
C SER A 541 -13.86 -18.44 4.65
N LEU A 542 -14.92 -19.11 4.19
CA LEU A 542 -16.22 -18.46 3.94
C LEU A 542 -16.91 -18.02 5.23
N SER A 543 -16.57 -18.53 6.42
CA SER A 543 -17.13 -18.01 7.69
C SER A 543 -16.72 -16.57 8.01
N PHE A 544 -15.78 -16.01 7.25
CA PHE A 544 -15.38 -14.60 7.32
C PHE A 544 -15.97 -13.75 6.18
N ALA A 545 -16.78 -14.33 5.28
CA ALA A 545 -17.38 -13.61 4.18
C ALA A 545 -18.68 -12.92 4.61
N ASP A 546 -18.86 -11.65 4.23
CA ASP A 546 -20.08 -10.87 4.49
C ASP A 546 -21.32 -11.42 3.77
N GLY A 547 -21.10 -12.24 2.74
CA GLY A 547 -22.11 -13.09 2.12
C GLY A 547 -21.63 -13.85 0.89
N VAL A 548 -22.45 -14.78 0.39
CA VAL A 548 -22.17 -15.70 -0.71
C VAL A 548 -23.15 -15.45 -1.86
N LEU A 549 -22.64 -15.16 -3.05
CA LEU A 549 -23.45 -15.11 -4.26
C LEU A 549 -23.66 -16.51 -4.81
N VAL A 550 -24.90 -16.86 -5.13
CA VAL A 550 -25.24 -18.14 -5.75
C VAL A 550 -25.95 -17.93 -7.07
N ASN A 551 -25.52 -18.67 -8.10
CA ASN A 551 -26.19 -18.67 -9.40
C ASN A 551 -27.49 -19.49 -9.30
N SER A 552 -28.50 -18.94 -8.63
CA SER A 552 -29.82 -19.51 -8.37
C SER A 552 -30.81 -18.35 -8.20
N PHE A 553 -32.11 -18.62 -8.17
CA PHE A 553 -33.14 -17.59 -7.92
C PHE A 553 -34.10 -18.06 -6.84
N LEU A 554 -34.64 -17.09 -6.08
CA LEU A 554 -35.38 -17.34 -4.85
C LEU A 554 -36.51 -18.36 -5.03
N GLU A 555 -37.22 -18.26 -6.14
CA GLU A 555 -38.39 -19.06 -6.49
C GLU A 555 -38.05 -20.52 -6.81
N MET A 556 -36.82 -20.82 -7.24
CA MET A 556 -36.35 -22.18 -7.54
C MET A 556 -35.99 -22.97 -6.28
N GLU A 557 -35.52 -22.27 -5.24
CA GLU A 557 -34.99 -22.87 -4.00
C GLU A 557 -35.64 -22.26 -2.74
N MET A 558 -36.98 -22.10 -2.76
CA MET A 558 -37.80 -21.46 -1.72
C MET A 558 -37.70 -22.08 -0.31
N GLY A 559 -37.18 -23.30 -0.17
CA GLY A 559 -37.05 -24.00 1.11
C GLY A 559 -35.82 -23.58 1.92
N PRO A 560 -34.60 -23.71 1.38
CA PRO A 560 -33.40 -23.49 2.18
C PRO A 560 -32.92 -22.01 2.18
N ILE A 561 -33.19 -21.19 1.15
CA ILE A 561 -32.76 -19.76 1.11
C ILE A 561 -33.43 -18.88 2.19
N LYS A 562 -34.52 -19.34 2.83
CA LYS A 562 -35.21 -18.62 3.93
C LYS A 562 -34.55 -18.74 5.32
N ALA A 563 -33.46 -19.49 5.48
CA ALA A 563 -32.70 -19.53 6.73
C ALA A 563 -31.24 -19.15 6.41
N PRO A 564 -30.73 -17.96 6.82
CA PRO A 564 -30.81 -17.43 8.19
C PRO A 564 -31.13 -15.92 8.25
N THR A 565 -32.27 -15.55 8.83
CA THR A 565 -32.57 -14.16 9.25
C THR A 565 -32.59 -13.99 10.77
N GLU A 566 -32.00 -14.93 11.52
CA GLU A 566 -31.74 -14.70 12.95
C GLU A 566 -30.37 -14.02 13.09
N GLU A 567 -30.41 -12.72 13.38
CA GLU A 567 -29.26 -11.93 13.83
C GLU A 567 -28.52 -12.70 14.95
N GLY A 568 -27.23 -12.99 14.74
CA GLY A 568 -26.37 -13.63 15.74
C GLY A 568 -25.91 -15.07 15.45
N SER A 569 -26.26 -15.68 14.31
CA SER A 569 -25.86 -17.07 14.00
C SER A 569 -24.44 -17.27 13.46
N GLY A 570 -23.69 -16.19 13.16
CA GLY A 570 -22.30 -16.27 12.69
C GLY A 570 -22.10 -16.86 11.28
N ASN A 571 -23.18 -17.07 10.51
CA ASN A 571 -23.12 -17.60 9.15
C ASN A 571 -23.25 -16.48 8.08
N PRO A 572 -22.54 -16.57 6.94
CA PRO A 572 -22.65 -15.61 5.83
C PRO A 572 -24.06 -15.54 5.25
N SER A 573 -24.50 -14.32 4.89
CA SER A 573 -25.75 -14.11 4.13
C SER A 573 -25.65 -14.72 2.73
N VAL A 574 -26.71 -15.33 2.19
CA VAL A 574 -26.70 -15.89 0.83
C VAL A 574 -27.58 -15.09 -0.12
N TYR A 575 -27.05 -14.78 -1.30
CA TYR A 575 -27.63 -13.89 -2.28
C TYR A 575 -27.84 -14.59 -3.62
N PRO A 576 -29.08 -14.99 -3.97
CA PRO A 576 -29.40 -15.57 -5.26
C PRO A 576 -29.42 -14.50 -6.36
N VAL A 577 -28.63 -14.70 -7.42
CA VAL A 577 -28.45 -13.73 -8.52
C VAL A 577 -28.71 -14.32 -9.90
N GLY A 578 -29.16 -15.58 -9.98
CA GLY A 578 -29.38 -16.34 -11.21
C GLY A 578 -30.78 -16.20 -11.83
N PRO A 579 -31.11 -16.95 -12.90
CA PRO A 579 -30.19 -17.82 -13.62
C PRO A 579 -29.27 -17.00 -14.53
N ILE A 580 -27.97 -17.13 -14.31
CA ILE A 580 -26.91 -16.56 -15.15
C ILE A 580 -26.39 -17.71 -16.03
N ILE A 581 -26.59 -17.55 -17.34
CA ILE A 581 -26.11 -18.49 -18.37
C ILE A 581 -25.14 -17.75 -19.29
N ASP A 582 -24.19 -18.47 -19.87
CA ASP A 582 -23.17 -17.90 -20.73
C ASP A 582 -23.80 -17.34 -22.03
N THR A 583 -23.55 -16.08 -22.36
CA THR A 583 -24.17 -15.41 -23.54
C THR A 583 -23.25 -15.35 -24.75
N VAL A 584 -22.13 -16.07 -24.73
CA VAL A 584 -21.13 -16.03 -25.81
C VAL A 584 -21.79 -16.40 -27.14
N THR A 585 -22.00 -15.38 -27.98
CA THR A 585 -22.21 -15.54 -29.41
C THR A 585 -20.90 -16.06 -29.97
N CYS A 586 -20.88 -17.32 -30.39
CA CYS A 586 -19.70 -17.97 -30.95
C CYS A 586 -19.20 -17.18 -32.17
N SER A 587 -18.15 -16.37 -31.99
CA SER A 587 -17.30 -15.90 -33.07
C SER A 587 -16.26 -16.99 -33.33
N ASP A 588 -16.40 -17.66 -34.46
CA ASP A 588 -15.38 -18.44 -35.16
C ASP A 588 -14.55 -19.45 -34.32
N ARG A 589 -15.03 -20.70 -34.25
CA ARG A 589 -14.22 -21.91 -34.51
C ARG A 589 -15.07 -23.19 -34.51
N ASP A 590 -14.63 -24.14 -35.34
CA ASP A 590 -15.08 -25.53 -35.58
C ASP A 590 -16.31 -25.79 -36.48
N ALA A 591 -16.01 -26.30 -37.69
CA ALA A 591 -16.97 -26.78 -38.69
C ALA A 591 -17.95 -27.86 -38.18
N ASN A 592 -17.61 -28.58 -37.11
CA ASN A 592 -18.43 -29.66 -36.53
C ASN A 592 -19.64 -29.14 -35.72
N GLY A 593 -19.57 -27.92 -35.15
CA GLY A 593 -20.67 -27.31 -34.39
C GLY A 593 -21.82 -26.82 -35.29
N LEU A 594 -21.51 -26.38 -36.51
CA LEU A 594 -22.53 -26.03 -37.51
C LEU A 594 -23.28 -27.25 -38.04
N GLU A 595 -22.61 -28.41 -38.14
CA GLU A 595 -23.21 -29.62 -38.70
C GLU A 595 -24.34 -30.16 -37.82
N CYS A 596 -24.18 -30.19 -36.48
CA CYS A 596 -25.24 -30.65 -35.58
C CYS A 596 -26.46 -29.71 -35.57
N LEU A 597 -26.25 -28.39 -35.60
CA LEU A 597 -27.35 -27.41 -35.68
C LEU A 597 -28.12 -27.57 -37.01
N SER A 598 -27.40 -27.73 -38.13
CA SER A 598 -28.03 -27.97 -39.44
C SER A 598 -28.81 -29.30 -39.53
N TRP A 599 -28.44 -30.28 -38.71
CA TRP A 599 -29.17 -31.54 -38.59
C TRP A 599 -30.44 -31.36 -37.75
N LEU A 600 -30.37 -30.58 -36.67
CA LEU A 600 -31.52 -30.24 -35.82
C LEU A 600 -32.59 -29.46 -36.59
N ASP A 601 -32.20 -28.55 -37.50
CA ASP A 601 -33.11 -27.79 -38.38
C ASP A 601 -34.05 -28.69 -39.21
N LYS A 602 -33.64 -29.94 -39.48
CA LYS A 602 -34.40 -30.92 -40.27
C LYS A 602 -35.34 -31.79 -39.43
N GLN A 603 -35.35 -31.63 -38.11
CA GLN A 603 -36.12 -32.46 -37.18
C GLN A 603 -37.44 -31.78 -36.79
N GLN A 604 -38.42 -32.58 -36.35
CA GLN A 604 -39.68 -32.05 -35.83
C GLN A 604 -39.48 -31.46 -34.43
N SER A 605 -40.34 -30.52 -34.03
CA SER A 605 -40.29 -29.93 -32.69
C SER A 605 -40.41 -30.99 -31.60
N CYS A 606 -39.63 -30.84 -30.53
CA CYS A 606 -39.57 -31.77 -29.38
C CYS A 606 -39.31 -33.25 -29.75
N SER A 607 -38.68 -33.53 -30.89
CA SER A 607 -38.48 -34.92 -31.37
C SER A 607 -37.08 -35.48 -31.13
N VAL A 608 -36.16 -34.71 -30.55
CA VAL A 608 -34.75 -35.10 -30.35
C VAL A 608 -34.37 -35.07 -28.87
N LEU A 609 -33.72 -36.13 -28.40
CA LEU A 609 -33.06 -36.20 -27.10
C LEU A 609 -31.60 -35.72 -27.21
N TYR A 610 -31.21 -34.72 -26.46
CA TYR A 610 -29.80 -34.31 -26.34
C TYR A 610 -29.12 -35.07 -25.19
N VAL A 611 -27.91 -35.59 -25.42
CA VAL A 611 -27.16 -36.40 -24.45
C VAL A 611 -25.75 -35.82 -24.28
N SER A 612 -25.42 -35.34 -23.07
CA SER A 612 -24.10 -34.80 -22.76
C SER A 612 -23.75 -34.94 -21.27
N PHE A 613 -22.54 -35.41 -20.99
CA PHE A 613 -22.01 -35.60 -19.63
C PHE A 613 -20.89 -34.62 -19.26
N GLY A 614 -20.65 -33.59 -20.08
CA GLY A 614 -19.57 -32.60 -19.86
C GLY A 614 -18.16 -33.16 -20.09
N SER A 615 -17.13 -32.32 -19.89
CA SER A 615 -15.72 -32.67 -20.14
C SER A 615 -15.03 -33.45 -19.02
N GLY A 616 -15.62 -33.48 -17.81
CA GLY A 616 -15.03 -34.09 -16.61
C GLY A 616 -15.58 -35.48 -16.23
N GLY A 617 -16.65 -35.95 -16.89
CA GLY A 617 -17.30 -37.23 -16.58
C GLY A 617 -16.90 -38.35 -17.56
N THR A 618 -16.40 -39.48 -17.04
CA THR A 618 -16.18 -40.69 -17.84
C THR A 618 -17.10 -41.81 -17.38
N LEU A 619 -17.91 -42.35 -18.30
CA LEU A 619 -18.74 -43.52 -18.04
C LEU A 619 -17.90 -44.79 -18.20
N SER A 620 -18.20 -45.82 -17.42
CA SER A 620 -17.59 -47.14 -17.64
C SER A 620 -18.00 -47.70 -19.00
N HIS A 621 -17.14 -48.53 -19.59
CA HIS A 621 -17.44 -49.17 -20.88
C HIS A 621 -18.78 -49.94 -20.85
N GLU A 622 -19.04 -50.67 -19.77
CA GLU A 622 -20.31 -51.39 -19.58
C GLU A 622 -21.52 -50.44 -19.56
N GLN A 623 -21.40 -49.27 -18.90
CA GLN A 623 -22.48 -48.30 -18.84
C GLN A 623 -22.70 -47.60 -20.19
N ILE A 624 -21.65 -47.31 -20.95
CA ILE A 624 -21.72 -46.77 -22.32
C ILE A 624 -22.50 -47.74 -23.22
N VAL A 625 -22.21 -49.05 -23.14
CA VAL A 625 -22.90 -50.09 -23.92
C VAL A 625 -24.39 -50.15 -23.56
N GLN A 626 -24.74 -50.15 -22.28
CA GLN A 626 -26.17 -50.16 -21.87
C GLN A 626 -26.91 -48.89 -22.30
N LEU A 627 -26.25 -47.73 -22.23
CA LEU A 627 -26.81 -46.46 -22.69
C LEU A 627 -27.04 -46.45 -24.20
N ALA A 628 -26.06 -46.88 -24.99
CA ALA A 628 -26.16 -46.97 -26.44
C ALA A 628 -27.30 -47.91 -26.88
N LEU A 629 -27.36 -49.11 -26.30
CA LEU A 629 -28.45 -50.07 -26.57
C LEU A 629 -29.81 -49.53 -26.10
N GLY A 630 -29.85 -48.78 -25.00
CA GLY A 630 -31.07 -48.16 -24.50
C GLY A 630 -31.57 -47.02 -25.39
N LEU A 631 -30.66 -46.20 -25.92
CA LEU A 631 -30.96 -45.16 -26.91
C LEU A 631 -31.54 -45.79 -28.18
N GLU A 632 -30.95 -46.87 -28.68
CA GLU A 632 -31.47 -47.62 -29.84
C GLU A 632 -32.86 -48.23 -29.56
N LEU A 633 -33.03 -48.91 -28.41
CA LEU A 633 -34.30 -49.50 -28.00
C LEU A 633 -35.41 -48.47 -27.74
N SER A 634 -35.05 -47.22 -27.46
CA SER A 634 -36.02 -46.14 -27.26
C SER A 634 -36.75 -45.77 -28.56
N ASN A 635 -36.12 -46.01 -29.72
CA ASN A 635 -36.57 -45.54 -31.04
C ASN A 635 -36.71 -44.00 -31.15
N GLN A 636 -36.11 -43.24 -30.23
CA GLN A 636 -36.06 -41.78 -30.27
C GLN A 636 -34.84 -41.31 -31.07
N LYS A 637 -34.98 -40.21 -31.82
CA LYS A 637 -33.80 -39.52 -32.38
C LYS A 637 -33.00 -38.88 -31.25
N PHE A 638 -31.68 -39.02 -31.27
CA PHE A 638 -30.82 -38.43 -30.26
C PHE A 638 -29.58 -37.76 -30.86
N LEU A 639 -29.04 -36.78 -30.14
CA LEU A 639 -27.75 -36.14 -30.40
C LEU A 639 -26.85 -36.40 -29.20
N TRP A 640 -25.75 -37.12 -29.37
CA TRP A 640 -24.88 -37.53 -28.27
C TRP A 640 -23.44 -37.04 -28.46
N VAL A 641 -22.94 -36.27 -27.49
CA VAL A 641 -21.54 -35.81 -27.44
C VAL A 641 -20.69 -36.90 -26.79
N VAL A 642 -19.77 -37.50 -27.56
CA VAL A 642 -18.88 -38.60 -27.09
C VAL A 642 -17.43 -38.29 -27.44
N THR A 643 -16.55 -38.39 -26.45
CA THR A 643 -15.10 -38.30 -26.63
C THR A 643 -14.56 -39.63 -27.20
N LYS A 644 -14.61 -39.77 -28.53
CA LYS A 644 -14.08 -40.88 -29.36
C LYS A 644 -14.50 -42.32 -28.94
N GLU A 645 -15.57 -42.83 -29.55
CA GLU A 645 -15.57 -43.93 -30.54
C GLU A 645 -17.01 -44.19 -31.08
N LYS A 646 -17.08 -44.43 -32.40
CA LYS A 646 -18.19 -44.67 -33.37
C LYS A 646 -19.67 -44.80 -32.93
N GLY A 647 -20.54 -43.98 -33.55
CA GLY A 647 -21.99 -44.22 -33.78
C GLY A 647 -22.95 -42.99 -33.73
N PHE A 648 -23.60 -42.63 -34.85
CA PHE A 648 -24.67 -41.61 -35.08
C PHE A 648 -24.52 -40.19 -34.47
N VAL A 649 -24.31 -39.18 -35.33
CA VAL A 649 -23.89 -37.77 -35.08
C VAL A 649 -23.22 -37.58 -33.72
N ILE A 650 -22.00 -38.13 -33.63
CA ILE A 650 -21.08 -37.88 -32.53
C ILE A 650 -20.22 -36.69 -32.92
N THR A 651 -20.29 -35.64 -32.11
CA THR A 651 -19.29 -34.56 -32.17
C THR A 651 -18.39 -34.64 -30.93
N SER A 652 -17.13 -34.26 -31.10
CA SER A 652 -16.18 -34.11 -29.99
C SER A 652 -16.48 -32.89 -29.12
N TRP A 653 -17.31 -31.97 -29.61
CA TRP A 653 -17.72 -30.75 -28.92
C TRP A 653 -19.04 -30.21 -29.50
N ALA A 654 -19.95 -29.70 -28.67
CA ALA A 654 -21.26 -29.22 -29.12
C ALA A 654 -21.66 -27.89 -28.45
N PRO A 655 -22.27 -26.94 -29.20
CA PRO A 655 -22.74 -25.67 -28.66
C PRO A 655 -24.03 -25.88 -27.84
N GLN A 656 -23.87 -26.31 -26.59
CA GLN A 656 -24.96 -26.80 -25.73
C GLN A 656 -26.12 -25.80 -25.56
N ILE A 657 -25.83 -24.51 -25.37
CA ILE A 657 -26.85 -23.47 -25.21
C ILE A 657 -27.69 -23.34 -26.49
N GLN A 658 -27.03 -23.29 -27.66
CA GLN A 658 -27.70 -23.24 -28.95
C GLN A 658 -28.54 -24.49 -29.19
N ILE A 659 -28.04 -25.68 -28.83
CA ILE A 659 -28.76 -26.94 -28.94
C ILE A 659 -30.00 -26.94 -28.05
N LEU A 660 -29.86 -26.64 -26.75
CA LEU A 660 -30.98 -26.61 -25.82
C LEU A 660 -32.03 -25.55 -26.19
N SER A 661 -31.62 -24.45 -26.84
CA SER A 661 -32.52 -23.43 -27.36
C SER A 661 -33.30 -23.85 -28.62
N HIS A 662 -32.87 -24.92 -29.29
CA HIS A 662 -33.44 -25.35 -30.56
C HIS A 662 -34.79 -26.05 -30.39
N SER A 663 -35.78 -25.68 -31.20
CA SER A 663 -37.18 -26.16 -31.08
C SER A 663 -37.35 -27.67 -31.23
N SER A 664 -36.40 -28.35 -31.88
CA SER A 664 -36.44 -29.80 -32.06
C SER A 664 -36.04 -30.60 -30.83
N ILE A 665 -35.39 -30.00 -29.83
CA ILE A 665 -35.00 -30.69 -28.60
C ILE A 665 -36.22 -30.87 -27.70
N GLY A 666 -36.53 -32.12 -27.36
CA GLY A 666 -37.63 -32.49 -26.45
C GLY A 666 -37.15 -33.00 -25.09
N GLY A 667 -35.85 -33.22 -24.90
CA GLY A 667 -35.32 -33.69 -23.63
C GLY A 667 -33.80 -33.62 -23.56
N PHE A 668 -33.27 -33.56 -22.34
CA PHE A 668 -31.84 -33.48 -22.07
C PHE A 668 -31.38 -34.54 -21.07
N LEU A 669 -30.60 -35.53 -21.52
CA LEU A 669 -29.89 -36.45 -20.66
C LEU A 669 -28.56 -35.82 -20.24
N SER A 670 -28.46 -35.50 -18.95
CA SER A 670 -27.34 -34.76 -18.38
C SER A 670 -26.81 -35.42 -17.11
N HIS A 671 -25.53 -35.20 -16.83
CA HIS A 671 -24.95 -35.49 -15.52
C HIS A 671 -25.57 -34.67 -14.38
N CYS A 672 -26.44 -33.70 -14.68
CA CYS A 672 -27.15 -32.85 -13.71
C CYS A 672 -26.21 -31.90 -12.94
N GLY A 673 -25.13 -31.43 -13.57
CA GLY A 673 -24.36 -30.30 -13.08
C GLY A 673 -25.24 -29.04 -13.01
N TRP A 674 -24.94 -28.13 -12.08
CA TRP A 674 -25.83 -27.00 -11.78
C TRP A 674 -26.01 -26.08 -12.99
N ASN A 675 -24.93 -25.71 -13.68
CA ASN A 675 -25.01 -24.91 -14.91
C ASN A 675 -25.85 -25.59 -16.01
N SER A 676 -25.64 -26.88 -16.27
CA SER A 676 -26.45 -27.63 -17.25
C SER A 676 -27.93 -27.71 -16.85
N THR A 677 -28.22 -27.73 -15.54
CA THR A 677 -29.59 -27.69 -15.02
C THR A 677 -30.23 -26.33 -15.30
N LEU A 678 -29.52 -25.23 -15.02
CA LEU A 678 -30.01 -23.87 -15.29
C LEU A 678 -30.20 -23.60 -16.78
N GLU A 679 -29.27 -24.04 -17.64
CA GLU A 679 -29.41 -23.94 -19.10
C GLU A 679 -30.68 -24.66 -19.58
N SER A 680 -30.93 -25.87 -19.07
CA SER A 680 -32.16 -26.62 -19.36
C SER A 680 -33.42 -25.88 -18.90
N VAL A 681 -33.38 -25.25 -17.72
CA VAL A 681 -34.49 -24.46 -17.17
C VAL A 681 -34.75 -23.20 -18.00
N VAL A 682 -33.70 -22.45 -18.36
CA VAL A 682 -33.83 -21.22 -19.16
C VAL A 682 -34.41 -21.53 -20.54
N HIS A 683 -34.02 -22.64 -21.16
CA HIS A 683 -34.55 -23.03 -22.46
C HIS A 683 -35.88 -23.80 -22.39
N GLY A 684 -36.21 -24.39 -21.24
CA GLY A 684 -37.47 -25.07 -21.01
C GLY A 684 -37.46 -26.54 -21.45
N VAL A 685 -36.32 -27.21 -21.31
CA VAL A 685 -36.11 -28.60 -21.74
C VAL A 685 -36.10 -29.53 -20.52
N PRO A 686 -36.99 -30.53 -20.41
CA PRO A 686 -36.98 -31.51 -19.32
C PRO A 686 -35.73 -32.40 -19.28
N LEU A 687 -35.35 -32.89 -18.10
CA LEU A 687 -34.09 -33.62 -17.90
C LEU A 687 -34.26 -35.13 -17.64
N ILE A 688 -33.31 -35.93 -18.13
CA ILE A 688 -32.96 -37.24 -17.54
C ILE A 688 -31.68 -37.03 -16.74
N THR A 689 -31.75 -37.27 -15.43
CA THR A 689 -30.65 -37.00 -14.50
C THR A 689 -29.74 -38.22 -14.37
N TRP A 690 -28.43 -38.02 -14.56
CA TRP A 690 -27.41 -39.07 -14.53
C TRP A 690 -26.20 -38.70 -13.67
N PRO A 691 -26.37 -38.56 -12.34
CA PRO A 691 -25.31 -38.07 -11.47
C PRO A 691 -24.11 -39.01 -11.46
N MET A 692 -22.90 -38.46 -11.60
CA MET A 692 -21.64 -39.21 -11.66
C MET A 692 -20.75 -38.95 -10.44
N PHE A 693 -20.63 -37.69 -10.00
CA PHE A 693 -19.78 -37.29 -8.87
C PHE A 693 -20.25 -35.97 -8.23
N ALA A 694 -19.59 -35.57 -7.14
CA ALA A 694 -19.82 -34.31 -6.42
C ALA A 694 -21.31 -34.09 -6.03
N GLU A 695 -21.83 -32.89 -6.25
CA GLU A 695 -23.18 -32.42 -5.91
C GLU A 695 -24.29 -32.99 -6.79
N GLN A 696 -23.93 -33.58 -7.93
CA GLN A 696 -24.88 -33.91 -9.01
C GLN A 696 -26.03 -34.79 -8.54
N GLY A 697 -25.76 -35.67 -7.55
CA GLY A 697 -26.79 -36.51 -6.93
C GLY A 697 -27.87 -35.71 -6.20
N MET A 698 -27.51 -34.59 -5.58
CA MET A 698 -28.44 -33.67 -4.91
C MET A 698 -29.24 -32.87 -5.93
N ASN A 699 -28.58 -32.36 -6.98
CA ASN A 699 -29.26 -31.68 -8.08
C ASN A 699 -30.30 -32.60 -8.73
N ALA A 700 -29.97 -33.89 -8.93
CA ALA A 700 -30.90 -34.87 -9.48
C ALA A 700 -32.16 -35.05 -8.60
N VAL A 701 -32.02 -35.02 -7.27
CA VAL A 701 -33.17 -35.08 -6.34
C VAL A 701 -34.01 -33.81 -6.44
N LEU A 702 -33.39 -32.63 -6.51
CA LEU A 702 -34.11 -31.37 -6.69
C LEU A 702 -34.89 -31.38 -8.02
N VAL A 703 -34.24 -31.75 -9.12
CA VAL A 703 -34.85 -31.78 -10.47
C VAL A 703 -36.03 -32.74 -10.55
N THR A 704 -35.88 -33.94 -9.97
CA THR A 704 -36.87 -35.02 -10.13
C THR A 704 -37.98 -34.96 -9.08
N GLY A 705 -37.65 -34.63 -7.83
CA GLY A 705 -38.61 -34.59 -6.72
C GLY A 705 -39.13 -33.19 -6.40
N GLY A 706 -38.23 -32.22 -6.27
CA GLY A 706 -38.57 -30.86 -5.86
C GLY A 706 -39.25 -30.05 -6.96
N LEU A 707 -38.57 -29.91 -8.09
CA LEU A 707 -39.02 -29.16 -9.27
C LEU A 707 -39.94 -30.00 -10.16
N LYS A 708 -39.81 -31.34 -10.12
CA LYS A 708 -40.57 -32.29 -10.95
C LYS A 708 -40.48 -31.97 -12.45
N VAL A 709 -39.28 -31.63 -12.90
CA VAL A 709 -38.97 -31.29 -14.31
C VAL A 709 -37.99 -32.27 -14.95
N GLY A 710 -37.74 -33.41 -14.28
CA GLY A 710 -36.93 -34.47 -14.85
C GLY A 710 -37.18 -35.84 -14.24
N LEU A 711 -36.55 -36.85 -14.84
CA LEU A 711 -36.64 -38.25 -14.46
C LEU A 711 -35.26 -38.79 -14.03
N ARG A 712 -35.25 -39.81 -13.17
CA ARG A 712 -34.04 -40.50 -12.74
C ARG A 712 -34.18 -41.99 -13.06
N PRO A 713 -33.25 -42.58 -13.84
CA PRO A 713 -33.28 -43.99 -14.13
C PRO A 713 -32.93 -44.83 -12.90
N ARG A 714 -33.53 -46.02 -12.81
CA ARG A 714 -33.19 -47.00 -11.76
C ARG A 714 -31.86 -47.69 -12.09
N VAL A 715 -31.00 -47.82 -11.09
CA VAL A 715 -29.77 -48.61 -11.16
C VAL A 715 -30.03 -50.01 -10.60
N ASN A 716 -29.36 -51.02 -11.17
CA ASN A 716 -29.37 -52.38 -10.63
C ASN A 716 -28.39 -52.51 -9.45
N GLU A 717 -28.26 -53.74 -8.93
CA GLU A 717 -27.43 -54.07 -7.76
C GLU A 717 -25.94 -53.71 -7.94
N ASN A 718 -25.47 -53.65 -9.20
CA ASN A 718 -24.10 -53.31 -9.56
C ASN A 718 -23.92 -51.82 -9.88
N GLY A 719 -24.94 -50.99 -9.69
CA GLY A 719 -24.90 -49.56 -10.01
C GLY A 719 -25.01 -49.25 -11.51
N ILE A 720 -25.36 -50.23 -12.34
CA ILE A 720 -25.54 -50.06 -13.79
C ILE A 720 -27.00 -49.80 -14.11
N VAL A 721 -27.28 -48.81 -14.96
CA VAL A 721 -28.60 -48.60 -15.55
C VAL A 721 -28.73 -49.49 -16.78
N GLU A 722 -29.64 -50.45 -16.73
CA GLU A 722 -29.86 -51.41 -17.81
C GLU A 722 -30.56 -50.77 -19.01
N ARG A 723 -30.23 -51.23 -20.23
CA ARG A 723 -30.78 -50.71 -21.50
C ARG A 723 -32.30 -50.61 -21.55
N VAL A 724 -33.02 -51.52 -20.88
CA VAL A 724 -34.49 -51.52 -20.82
C VAL A 724 -35.01 -50.33 -20.01
N GLU A 725 -34.35 -50.03 -18.89
CA GLU A 725 -34.68 -48.88 -18.06
C GLU A 725 -34.30 -47.57 -18.76
N VAL A 726 -33.14 -47.51 -19.44
CA VAL A 726 -32.76 -46.37 -20.29
C VAL A 726 -33.86 -46.08 -21.33
N ALA A 727 -34.25 -47.09 -22.12
CA ALA A 727 -35.28 -46.92 -23.16
C ALA A 727 -36.63 -46.49 -22.57
N LYS A 728 -36.99 -47.03 -21.41
CA LYS A 728 -38.24 -46.68 -20.70
C LYS A 728 -38.25 -45.22 -20.25
N VAL A 729 -37.18 -44.75 -19.60
CA VAL A 729 -37.11 -43.37 -19.10
C VAL A 729 -37.06 -42.36 -20.24
N ILE A 730 -36.37 -42.69 -21.35
CA ILE A 730 -36.40 -41.87 -22.57
C ILE A 730 -37.83 -41.76 -23.11
N LYS A 731 -38.53 -42.89 -23.27
CA LYS A 731 -39.93 -42.88 -23.73
C LYS A 731 -40.84 -42.08 -22.79
N CYS A 732 -40.68 -42.22 -21.48
CA CYS A 732 -41.46 -41.43 -20.52
C CYS A 732 -41.18 -39.92 -20.59
N LEU A 733 -39.96 -39.50 -20.93
CA LEU A 733 -39.62 -38.08 -21.09
C LEU A 733 -40.16 -37.51 -22.42
N MET A 734 -40.14 -38.32 -23.47
CA MET A 734 -40.36 -37.86 -24.86
C MET A 734 -41.79 -38.14 -25.37
N GLU A 735 -42.54 -39.05 -24.75
CA GLU A 735 -43.86 -39.49 -25.21
C GLU A 735 -44.84 -39.73 -24.04
N GLY A 736 -46.15 -39.59 -24.30
CA GLY A 736 -47.22 -39.94 -23.37
C GLY A 736 -47.53 -38.88 -22.30
N GLU A 737 -48.39 -39.26 -21.34
CA GLU A 737 -48.96 -38.34 -20.34
C GLU A 737 -47.90 -37.73 -19.40
N GLU A 738 -46.88 -38.50 -19.04
CA GLU A 738 -45.79 -38.01 -18.18
C GLU A 738 -44.89 -37.00 -18.91
N CYS A 739 -44.68 -37.16 -20.22
CA CYS A 739 -43.99 -36.18 -21.05
C CYS A 739 -44.72 -34.82 -21.01
N GLU A 740 -46.04 -34.81 -21.20
CA GLU A 740 -46.84 -33.58 -21.14
C GLU A 740 -46.73 -32.89 -19.77
N LYS A 741 -46.78 -33.65 -18.67
CA LYS A 741 -46.62 -33.13 -17.31
C LYS A 741 -45.24 -32.48 -17.10
N LEU A 742 -44.16 -33.17 -17.49
CA LEU A 742 -42.79 -32.68 -17.34
C LEU A 742 -42.55 -31.40 -18.16
N HIS A 743 -43.05 -31.36 -19.39
CA HIS A 743 -42.95 -30.17 -20.25
C HIS A 743 -43.77 -28.99 -19.72
N ASN A 744 -44.96 -29.23 -19.17
CA ASN A 744 -45.77 -28.17 -18.55
C ASN A 744 -45.10 -27.60 -17.30
N ASN A 745 -44.58 -28.45 -16.41
CA ASN A 745 -43.83 -28.01 -15.23
C ASN A 745 -42.57 -27.22 -15.63
N MET A 746 -41.86 -27.69 -16.66
CA MET A 746 -40.65 -27.03 -17.14
C MET A 746 -40.98 -25.68 -17.80
N LYS A 747 -42.09 -25.56 -18.52
CA LYS A 747 -42.57 -24.30 -19.10
C LYS A 747 -42.94 -23.28 -18.00
N GLU A 748 -43.58 -23.72 -16.93
CA GLU A 748 -43.86 -22.87 -15.76
C GLU A 748 -42.55 -22.39 -15.12
N LEU A 749 -41.61 -23.30 -14.84
CA LEU A 749 -40.33 -22.98 -14.24
C LEU A 749 -39.49 -22.02 -15.09
N LYS A 750 -39.50 -22.18 -16.42
CA LYS A 750 -38.91 -21.21 -17.37
C LYS A 750 -39.52 -19.82 -17.24
N GLY A 751 -40.85 -19.73 -17.08
CA GLY A 751 -41.55 -18.48 -16.86
C GLY A 751 -41.12 -17.79 -15.56
N VAL A 752 -40.97 -18.57 -14.48
CA VAL A 752 -40.47 -18.09 -13.18
C VAL A 752 -39.02 -17.61 -13.30
N ALA A 753 -38.13 -18.40 -13.91
CA ALA A 753 -36.75 -18.04 -14.19
C ALA A 753 -36.63 -16.72 -14.98
N SER A 754 -37.47 -16.54 -16.00
CA SER A 754 -37.51 -15.31 -16.80
C SER A 754 -37.98 -14.09 -16.01
N ASN A 755 -38.92 -14.27 -15.08
CA ASN A 755 -39.42 -13.19 -14.23
C ASN A 755 -38.40 -12.77 -13.17
N ALA A 756 -37.58 -13.71 -12.66
CA ALA A 756 -36.52 -13.40 -11.68
C ALA A 756 -35.48 -12.40 -12.21
N LEU A 757 -35.25 -12.36 -13.53
CA LEU A 757 -34.30 -11.48 -14.21
C LEU A 757 -34.90 -10.13 -14.67
N LYS A 758 -36.21 -9.90 -14.51
CA LYS A 758 -36.82 -8.60 -14.86
C LYS A 758 -36.38 -7.51 -13.88
N GLU A 759 -36.63 -6.26 -14.22
CA GLU A 759 -36.23 -5.08 -13.41
C GLU A 759 -36.73 -5.15 -11.95
N ASP A 760 -37.93 -5.72 -11.74
CA ASP A 760 -38.55 -5.96 -10.43
C ASP A 760 -38.43 -7.42 -9.93
N GLY A 761 -37.66 -8.24 -10.63
CA GLY A 761 -37.42 -9.65 -10.31
C GLY A 761 -36.55 -9.85 -9.07
N SER A 762 -36.62 -11.05 -8.49
CA SER A 762 -35.91 -11.42 -7.26
C SER A 762 -34.39 -11.27 -7.38
N SER A 763 -33.80 -11.68 -8.50
CA SER A 763 -32.36 -11.62 -8.76
C SER A 763 -31.89 -10.18 -8.98
N THR A 764 -32.64 -9.39 -9.76
CA THR A 764 -32.33 -7.96 -10.01
C THR A 764 -32.43 -7.12 -8.75
N LYS A 765 -33.43 -7.38 -7.89
CA LYS A 765 -33.56 -6.74 -6.56
C LYS A 765 -32.37 -7.10 -5.66
N THR A 766 -31.96 -8.36 -5.64
CA THR A 766 -30.81 -8.83 -4.85
C THR A 766 -29.51 -8.15 -5.30
N ILE A 767 -29.26 -8.08 -6.62
CA ILE A 767 -28.11 -7.37 -7.21
C ILE A 767 -28.14 -5.87 -6.85
N SER A 768 -29.32 -5.23 -6.90
CA SER A 768 -29.47 -3.81 -6.59
C SER A 768 -29.19 -3.50 -5.12
N GLN A 769 -29.70 -4.34 -4.20
CA GLN A 769 -29.43 -4.24 -2.76
C GLN A 769 -27.94 -4.44 -2.44
N LEU A 770 -27.29 -5.41 -3.08
CA LEU A 770 -25.85 -5.63 -2.95
C LEU A 770 -25.03 -4.46 -3.48
N THR A 771 -25.43 -3.87 -4.61
CA THR A 771 -24.73 -2.72 -5.20
C THR A 771 -24.78 -1.50 -4.27
N LEU A 772 -25.92 -1.28 -3.59
CA LEU A 772 -26.06 -0.24 -2.56
C LEU A 772 -25.22 -0.55 -1.32
N LYS A 773 -25.28 -1.79 -0.82
CA LYS A 773 -24.50 -2.24 0.34
C LYS A 773 -22.99 -2.13 0.08
N TRP A 774 -22.51 -2.51 -1.10
CA TRP A 774 -21.08 -2.52 -1.46
C TRP A 774 -20.52 -1.15 -1.83
N ARG A 775 -21.35 -0.21 -2.33
CA ARG A 775 -20.93 1.18 -2.52
C ARG A 775 -20.59 1.89 -1.21
N ASN A 776 -21.15 1.43 -0.09
CA ASN A 776 -20.97 2.03 1.22
C ASN A 776 -19.91 1.32 2.10
N LEU A 777 -19.32 0.19 1.69
CA LEU A 777 -18.52 -0.70 2.56
C LEU A 777 -16.98 -0.59 2.46
N LYS A 778 -16.42 0.48 1.87
CA LYS A 778 -14.93 0.62 1.79
C LYS A 778 -14.36 1.92 2.34
N THR A 779 -15.21 2.81 2.85
CA THR A 779 -14.81 4.10 3.38
C THR A 779 -15.10 4.15 4.86
N VAL A 780 -14.06 4.20 5.68
CA VAL A 780 -14.19 4.44 7.13
C VAL A 780 -14.71 5.86 7.32
N HIS A 781 -15.91 6.01 7.89
CA HIS A 781 -16.48 7.33 8.20
C HIS A 781 -16.37 7.62 9.69
N ILE A 782 -15.88 8.81 10.02
CA ILE A 782 -15.68 9.30 11.39
C ILE A 782 -16.47 10.59 11.58
N ALA A 783 -17.22 10.68 12.67
CA ALA A 783 -17.85 11.93 13.09
C ALA A 783 -16.92 12.69 14.03
N VAL A 784 -16.82 14.01 13.86
CA VAL A 784 -16.02 14.89 14.71
C VAL A 784 -16.92 15.99 15.29
N VAL A 785 -16.81 16.25 16.59
CA VAL A 785 -17.54 17.33 17.26
C VAL A 785 -16.55 18.23 18.02
N PRO A 786 -16.27 19.45 17.52
CA PRO A 786 -15.40 20.41 18.20
C PRO A 786 -16.12 21.06 19.39
N GLY A 787 -15.33 21.63 20.29
CA GLY A 787 -15.82 22.58 21.28
C GLY A 787 -16.25 23.89 20.62
N VAL A 788 -16.94 24.75 21.38
CA VAL A 788 -17.44 26.03 20.88
C VAL A 788 -16.30 27.04 20.81
N GLY A 789 -16.07 27.60 19.62
CA GLY A 789 -15.10 28.67 19.41
C GLY A 789 -13.88 28.26 18.57
N TYR A 790 -13.20 29.26 18.00
CA TYR A 790 -12.11 29.05 17.05
C TYR A 790 -10.94 28.26 17.66
N SER A 791 -10.59 28.51 18.92
CA SER A 791 -9.48 27.84 19.63
C SER A 791 -9.69 26.34 19.84
N HIS A 792 -10.94 25.85 19.82
CA HIS A 792 -11.28 24.42 19.91
C HIS A 792 -11.45 23.78 18.53
N LEU A 793 -12.03 24.53 17.59
CA LEU A 793 -12.24 24.07 16.23
C LEU A 793 -10.92 23.81 15.50
N VAL A 794 -9.95 24.74 15.56
CA VAL A 794 -8.70 24.60 14.80
C VAL A 794 -7.94 23.32 15.17
N PRO A 795 -7.65 23.02 16.46
CA PRO A 795 -6.88 21.83 16.82
C PRO A 795 -7.50 20.51 16.33
N ILE A 796 -8.81 20.32 16.48
CA ILE A 796 -9.46 19.08 16.09
C ILE A 796 -9.62 18.96 14.56
N LEU A 797 -9.74 20.10 13.85
CA LEU A 797 -9.65 20.11 12.39
C LEU A 797 -8.23 19.79 11.91
N GLN A 798 -7.18 20.27 12.59
CA GLN A 798 -5.80 19.89 12.25
C GLN A 798 -5.54 18.41 12.52
N PHE A 799 -6.09 17.86 13.61
CA PHE A 799 -6.09 16.42 13.85
C PHE A 799 -6.80 15.67 12.72
N SER A 800 -7.99 16.13 12.32
CA SER A 800 -8.75 15.53 11.22
C SER A 800 -8.00 15.60 9.89
N LYS A 801 -7.36 16.74 9.58
CA LYS A 801 -6.49 16.93 8.41
C LYS A 801 -5.31 15.96 8.46
N ARG A 802 -4.64 15.83 9.60
CA ARG A 802 -3.52 14.90 9.77
C ARG A 802 -3.97 13.45 9.61
N LEU A 803 -5.13 13.09 10.16
CA LEU A 803 -5.73 11.77 10.05
C LEU A 803 -6.00 11.41 8.57
N VAL A 804 -6.70 12.28 7.83
CA VAL A 804 -6.99 12.02 6.41
C VAL A 804 -5.76 12.17 5.51
N GLN A 805 -4.74 12.93 5.93
CA GLN A 805 -3.47 13.00 5.22
C GLN A 805 -2.72 11.67 5.31
N LEU A 806 -2.70 11.04 6.49
CA LEU A 806 -2.10 9.72 6.70
C LEU A 806 -2.98 8.58 6.16
N HIS A 807 -4.29 8.79 6.11
CA HIS A 807 -5.28 7.80 5.71
C HIS A 807 -6.31 8.42 4.75
N PRO A 808 -5.96 8.59 3.45
CA PRO A 808 -6.81 9.25 2.47
C PRO A 808 -8.16 8.56 2.22
N ASP A 809 -8.26 7.28 2.58
CA ASP A 809 -9.45 6.44 2.54
C ASP A 809 -10.50 6.78 3.62
N PHE A 810 -10.14 7.63 4.59
CA PHE A 810 -11.04 8.02 5.67
C PHE A 810 -11.85 9.24 5.29
N HIS A 811 -13.13 9.21 5.64
CA HIS A 811 -14.03 10.34 5.55
C HIS A 811 -14.32 10.88 6.94
N VAL A 812 -14.28 12.19 7.07
CA VAL A 812 -14.60 12.87 8.33
C VAL A 812 -15.78 13.82 8.08
N THR A 813 -16.78 13.79 8.97
CA THR A 813 -17.80 14.84 9.02
C THR A 813 -17.71 15.58 10.35
N CYS A 814 -17.43 16.88 10.30
CA CYS A 814 -17.35 17.75 11.47
C CYS A 814 -18.67 18.48 11.72
N PHE A 815 -19.33 18.20 12.85
CA PHE A 815 -20.57 18.86 13.27
C PHE A 815 -20.24 20.01 14.21
N ILE A 816 -20.41 21.26 13.77
CA ILE A 816 -19.89 22.45 14.44
C ILE A 816 -21.02 23.15 15.23
N PRO A 817 -21.01 23.09 16.57
CA PRO A 817 -21.91 23.88 17.42
C PRO A 817 -21.52 25.36 17.34
N THR A 818 -22.51 26.25 17.26
CA THR A 818 -22.25 27.69 17.09
C THR A 818 -23.01 28.53 18.12
N LEU A 819 -22.30 29.50 18.68
CA LEU A 819 -22.87 30.57 19.51
C LEU A 819 -22.93 31.84 18.67
N GLY A 820 -24.13 32.20 18.20
CA GLY A 820 -24.32 33.25 17.20
C GLY A 820 -23.75 32.90 15.82
N SER A 821 -23.41 33.93 15.04
CA SER A 821 -22.92 33.76 13.66
C SER A 821 -21.45 33.32 13.61
N PRO A 822 -21.07 32.36 12.74
CA PRO A 822 -19.66 31.97 12.56
C PRO A 822 -18.78 33.14 12.11
N SER A 823 -17.60 33.28 12.73
CA SER A 823 -16.62 34.32 12.37
C SER A 823 -16.02 34.11 10.97
N ASN A 824 -15.49 35.18 10.36
CA ASN A 824 -14.80 35.09 9.07
C ASN A 824 -13.59 34.15 9.12
N ALA A 825 -12.83 34.15 10.23
CA ALA A 825 -11.73 33.22 10.44
C ALA A 825 -12.20 31.75 10.45
N THR A 826 -13.35 31.48 11.07
CA THR A 826 -13.97 30.14 11.07
C THR A 826 -14.35 29.71 9.65
N LYS A 827 -14.97 30.60 8.87
CA LYS A 827 -15.34 30.30 7.48
C LYS A 827 -14.10 30.07 6.61
N SER A 828 -13.05 30.88 6.79
CA SER A 828 -11.81 30.78 6.03
C SER A 828 -11.09 29.44 6.29
N ILE A 829 -10.97 29.00 7.54
CA ILE A 829 -10.31 27.71 7.80
C ILE A 829 -11.11 26.52 7.24
N LEU A 830 -12.45 26.58 7.25
CA LEU A 830 -13.28 25.52 6.67
C LEU A 830 -13.15 25.42 5.14
N GLN A 831 -12.79 26.51 4.45
CA GLN A 831 -12.48 26.50 3.01
C GLN A 831 -11.15 25.81 2.70
N THR A 832 -10.28 25.62 3.68
CA THR A 832 -9.00 24.91 3.53
C THR A 832 -9.11 23.40 3.78
N LEU A 833 -10.33 22.87 3.97
CA LEU A 833 -10.54 21.45 4.22
C LEU A 833 -10.39 20.63 2.93
N PRO A 834 -9.73 19.46 2.98
CA PRO A 834 -9.68 18.54 1.85
C PRO A 834 -11.06 17.94 1.57
N SER A 835 -11.26 17.42 0.36
CA SER A 835 -12.58 16.94 -0.13
C SER A 835 -13.18 15.77 0.65
N ASN A 836 -12.38 15.05 1.43
CA ASN A 836 -12.80 13.95 2.30
C ASN A 836 -13.08 14.40 3.75
N ILE A 837 -13.01 15.70 4.05
CA ILE A 837 -13.52 16.29 5.30
C ILE A 837 -14.71 17.18 4.98
N ASN A 838 -15.90 16.72 5.35
CA ASN A 838 -17.12 17.49 5.32
C ASN A 838 -17.31 18.25 6.64
N HIS A 839 -18.07 19.34 6.60
CA HIS A 839 -18.49 20.04 7.81
C HIS A 839 -19.94 20.45 7.72
N THR A 840 -20.59 20.59 8.87
CA THR A 840 -21.98 21.04 8.99
C THR A 840 -22.10 21.92 10.22
N PHE A 841 -22.60 23.14 10.03
CA PHE A 841 -22.99 23.98 11.15
C PHE A 841 -24.31 23.48 11.72
N LEU A 842 -24.35 23.29 13.04
CA LEU A 842 -25.60 23.04 13.74
C LEU A 842 -26.42 24.33 13.86
N PRO A 843 -27.74 24.22 14.12
CA PRO A 843 -28.57 25.38 14.40
C PRO A 843 -27.92 26.28 15.47
N PRO A 844 -27.73 27.58 15.19
CA PRO A 844 -26.99 28.47 16.09
C PRO A 844 -27.78 28.74 17.37
N VAL A 845 -27.10 28.66 18.50
CA VAL A 845 -27.64 29.10 19.79
C VAL A 845 -27.52 30.62 19.86
N ASN A 846 -28.61 31.30 20.15
CA ASN A 846 -28.61 32.76 20.27
C ASN A 846 -27.95 33.17 21.60
N PRO A 847 -26.93 34.04 21.61
CA PRO A 847 -26.30 34.51 22.85
C PRO A 847 -27.27 35.14 23.85
N ASN A 848 -28.36 35.74 23.35
CA ASN A 848 -29.39 36.34 24.21
C ASN A 848 -30.26 35.32 24.96
N ASP A 849 -30.24 34.05 24.53
CA ASP A 849 -30.98 32.97 25.18
C ASP A 849 -30.17 32.35 26.34
N LEU A 850 -28.89 32.73 26.49
CA LEU A 850 -28.04 32.31 27.59
C LEU A 850 -28.14 33.28 28.79
N PRO A 851 -27.96 32.81 30.03
CA PRO A 851 -28.01 33.68 31.21
C PRO A 851 -26.94 34.78 31.15
N GLN A 852 -27.35 36.04 31.37
CA GLN A 852 -26.43 37.19 31.35
C GLN A 852 -25.41 37.13 32.48
N GLY A 853 -24.17 37.57 32.21
CA GLY A 853 -23.07 37.57 33.18
C GLY A 853 -22.42 36.19 33.39
N THR A 854 -22.74 35.19 32.57
CA THR A 854 -22.08 33.88 32.58
C THR A 854 -20.67 33.95 32.02
N THR A 855 -19.76 33.16 32.62
CA THR A 855 -18.38 32.98 32.14
C THR A 855 -18.35 32.38 30.73
N MET A 856 -17.25 32.55 30.00
CA MET A 856 -17.07 31.98 28.65
C MET A 856 -17.23 30.46 28.66
N GLU A 857 -16.63 29.81 29.65
CA GLU A 857 -16.68 28.37 29.85
C GLU A 857 -18.13 27.87 30.05
N SER A 858 -18.95 28.64 30.78
CA SER A 858 -20.38 28.35 30.93
C SER A 858 -21.17 28.57 29.64
N GLN A 859 -20.86 29.61 28.86
CA GLN A 859 -21.53 29.85 27.58
C GLN A 859 -21.20 28.75 26.57
N MET A 860 -19.95 28.27 26.51
CA MET A 860 -19.55 27.15 25.66
C MET A 860 -20.30 25.87 26.05
N PHE A 861 -20.34 25.56 27.35
CA PHE A 861 -21.07 24.40 27.88
C PHE A 861 -22.57 24.44 27.55
N LEU A 862 -23.26 25.55 27.87
CA LEU A 862 -24.68 25.70 27.58
C LEU A 862 -24.99 25.64 26.08
N THR A 863 -24.10 26.17 25.24
CA THR A 863 -24.22 26.09 23.79
C THR A 863 -24.17 24.64 23.30
N LEU A 864 -23.24 23.84 23.83
CA LEU A 864 -23.14 22.41 23.51
C LEU A 864 -24.40 21.65 23.97
N ASN A 865 -24.86 21.89 25.19
CA ASN A 865 -26.05 21.23 25.74
C ASN A 865 -27.31 21.53 24.92
N ASN A 866 -27.51 22.79 24.53
CA ASN A 866 -28.60 23.19 23.64
C ASN A 866 -28.45 22.63 22.22
N SER A 867 -27.24 22.20 21.82
CA SER A 867 -26.95 21.58 20.53
C SER A 867 -27.11 20.05 20.52
N LEU A 868 -27.21 19.40 21.69
CA LEU A 868 -27.26 17.93 21.81
C LEU A 868 -28.39 17.27 21.00
N PRO A 869 -29.64 17.78 20.98
CA PRO A 869 -30.70 17.18 20.17
C PRO A 869 -30.38 17.20 18.67
N TYR A 870 -29.81 18.31 18.18
CA TYR A 870 -29.42 18.44 16.78
C TYR A 870 -28.21 17.57 16.43
N LEU A 871 -27.27 17.40 17.37
CA LEU A 871 -26.16 16.46 17.23
C LEU A 871 -26.67 15.02 17.14
N HIS A 872 -27.64 14.65 17.98
CA HIS A 872 -28.25 13.32 17.97
C HIS A 872 -28.87 13.01 16.61
N ASP A 873 -29.74 13.90 16.12
CA ASP A 873 -30.41 13.74 14.83
C ASP A 873 -29.40 13.68 13.67
N ALA A 874 -28.38 14.55 13.67
CA ALA A 874 -27.38 14.61 12.62
C ALA A 874 -26.46 13.37 12.60
N LEU A 875 -26.00 12.91 13.78
CA LEU A 875 -25.20 11.69 13.90
C LEU A 875 -26.01 10.45 13.49
N LYS A 876 -27.28 10.40 13.90
CA LYS A 876 -28.18 9.30 13.52
C LYS A 876 -28.43 9.28 12.01
N SER A 877 -28.63 10.43 11.38
CA SER A 877 -28.75 10.53 9.91
C SER A 877 -27.48 10.03 9.23
N LEU A 878 -26.31 10.46 9.70
CA LEU A 878 -25.03 10.06 9.13
C LEU A 878 -24.75 8.56 9.29
N ALA A 879 -25.12 7.97 10.43
CA ALA A 879 -24.99 6.53 10.69
C ALA A 879 -25.89 5.67 9.79
N ILE A 880 -27.01 6.22 9.29
CA ILE A 880 -27.87 5.55 8.31
C ILE A 880 -27.25 5.60 6.91
N GLU A 881 -26.58 6.71 6.57
CA GLU A 881 -26.05 6.98 5.24
C GLU A 881 -24.67 6.36 4.98
N SER A 882 -23.89 6.10 6.04
CA SER A 882 -22.48 5.70 5.97
C SER A 882 -22.08 4.72 7.08
N PRO A 883 -21.03 3.91 6.90
CA PRO A 883 -20.48 3.07 7.97
C PRO A 883 -19.70 3.94 8.96
N LEU A 884 -20.45 4.59 9.85
CA LEU A 884 -19.93 5.50 10.85
C LEU A 884 -19.29 4.72 12.00
N VAL A 885 -17.96 4.59 12.00
CA VAL A 885 -17.24 3.68 12.93
C VAL A 885 -16.81 4.34 14.23
N ALA A 886 -16.56 5.64 14.21
CA ALA A 886 -16.01 6.35 15.35
C ALA A 886 -16.54 7.78 15.48
N LEU A 887 -16.67 8.22 16.72
CA LEU A 887 -16.98 9.58 17.13
C LEU A 887 -15.75 10.15 17.85
N VAL A 888 -15.26 11.30 17.41
CA VAL A 888 -14.17 12.03 18.08
C VAL A 888 -14.70 13.38 18.57
N VAL A 889 -14.68 13.61 19.87
CA VAL A 889 -15.21 14.84 20.48
C VAL A 889 -14.12 15.64 21.18
N ASP A 890 -14.24 16.96 21.18
CA ASP A 890 -13.42 17.83 22.03
C ASP A 890 -13.70 17.58 23.54
N SER A 891 -12.77 17.97 24.41
CA SER A 891 -12.88 17.82 25.86
C SER A 891 -14.11 18.49 26.50
N PHE A 892 -14.69 19.52 25.87
CA PHE A 892 -15.92 20.16 26.34
C PHE A 892 -17.19 19.46 25.82
N ALA A 893 -17.09 18.62 24.79
CA ALA A 893 -18.19 17.91 24.14
C ALA A 893 -18.34 16.45 24.61
N VAL A 894 -17.77 16.09 25.77
CA VAL A 894 -17.76 14.71 26.31
C VAL A 894 -19.15 14.13 26.58
N GLU A 895 -20.19 14.95 26.74
CA GLU A 895 -21.57 14.46 26.88
C GLU A 895 -22.09 13.77 25.61
N VAL A 896 -21.54 14.12 24.44
CA VAL A 896 -21.88 13.52 23.14
C VAL A 896 -21.44 12.04 23.07
N LEU A 897 -20.49 11.61 23.90
CA LEU A 897 -20.07 10.20 23.96
C LEU A 897 -21.24 9.25 24.29
N ASN A 898 -22.26 9.73 25.03
CA ASN A 898 -23.48 8.95 25.29
C ASN A 898 -24.25 8.64 24.00
N ILE A 899 -24.26 9.57 23.04
CA ILE A 899 -24.88 9.37 21.72
C ILE A 899 -24.07 8.36 20.91
N GLY A 900 -22.74 8.45 20.96
CA GLY A 900 -21.86 7.46 20.31
C GLY A 900 -22.12 6.04 20.82
N LYS A 901 -22.34 5.87 22.13
CA LYS A 901 -22.71 4.59 22.74
C LYS A 901 -24.09 4.09 22.31
N GLU A 902 -25.08 4.98 22.20
CA GLU A 902 -26.42 4.63 21.68
C GLU A 902 -26.34 4.12 20.24
N LEU A 903 -25.49 4.74 19.42
CA LEU A 903 -25.29 4.40 18.01
C LEU A 903 -24.25 3.28 17.78
N ASN A 904 -23.76 2.63 18.85
CA ASN A 904 -22.76 1.56 18.80
C ASN A 904 -21.46 1.94 18.07
N MET A 905 -20.99 3.17 18.27
CA MET A 905 -19.74 3.70 17.72
C MET A 905 -18.61 3.64 18.73
N LEU A 906 -17.36 3.52 18.26
CA LEU A 906 -16.22 3.80 19.12
C LEU A 906 -16.12 5.30 19.43
N SER A 907 -15.89 5.64 20.68
CA SER A 907 -16.04 6.98 21.23
C SER A 907 -14.71 7.49 21.78
N TYR A 908 -14.12 8.50 21.13
CA TYR A 908 -12.82 9.06 21.48
C TYR A 908 -12.92 10.53 21.88
N VAL A 909 -12.02 10.96 22.76
CA VAL A 909 -11.85 12.38 23.10
C VAL A 909 -10.56 12.89 22.46
N TYR A 910 -10.63 13.98 21.70
CA TYR A 910 -9.47 14.76 21.33
C TYR A 910 -9.25 15.86 22.37
N PHE A 911 -8.13 15.78 23.07
CA PHE A 911 -7.74 16.68 24.15
C PHE A 911 -6.67 17.66 23.64
N PRO A 912 -7.04 18.90 23.28
CA PRO A 912 -6.13 19.85 22.62
C PRO A 912 -5.15 20.56 23.58
N ALA A 913 -4.99 20.06 24.81
CA ALA A 913 -4.11 20.61 25.85
C ALA A 913 -3.04 19.60 26.28
N ALA A 914 -2.15 20.03 27.19
CA ALA A 914 -1.06 19.21 27.72
C ALA A 914 -1.54 17.92 28.40
N ALA A 915 -0.74 16.86 28.32
CA ALA A 915 -0.99 15.61 29.06
C ALA A 915 -0.98 15.83 30.58
N THR A 916 -0.22 16.81 31.07
CA THR A 916 -0.26 17.31 32.45
C THR A 916 -1.66 17.81 32.85
N THR A 917 -2.33 18.52 31.95
CA THR A 917 -3.70 19.00 32.17
C THR A 917 -4.71 17.85 32.14
N LEU A 918 -4.55 16.89 31.23
CA LEU A 918 -5.37 15.67 31.21
C LEU A 918 -5.22 14.85 32.49
N ALA A 919 -3.98 14.65 32.97
CA ALA A 919 -3.71 13.94 34.21
C ALA A 919 -4.36 14.64 35.42
N TRP A 920 -4.34 15.98 35.45
CA TRP A 920 -5.07 16.74 36.45
C TRP A 920 -6.59 16.55 36.32
N SER A 921 -7.15 16.61 35.10
CA SER A 921 -8.58 16.40 34.87
C SER A 921 -9.06 15.05 35.38
N ILE A 922 -8.29 13.98 35.14
CA ILE A 922 -8.56 12.62 35.66
C ILE A 922 -8.42 12.57 37.18
N TYR A 923 -7.44 13.27 37.74
CA TYR A 923 -7.18 13.30 39.19
C TYR A 923 -8.18 14.17 39.97
N LEU A 924 -8.84 15.12 39.32
CA LEU A 924 -9.68 16.14 39.96
C LEU A 924 -10.80 15.57 40.85
N PRO A 925 -11.57 14.53 40.46
CA PRO A 925 -12.60 13.96 41.33
C PRO A 925 -12.05 13.47 42.66
N LYS A 926 -10.90 12.78 42.65
CA LYS A 926 -10.23 12.31 43.85
C LYS A 926 -9.71 13.48 44.68
N LEU A 927 -9.09 14.47 44.02
CA LEU A 927 -8.61 15.67 44.68
C LEU A 927 -9.75 16.46 45.35
N ASP A 928 -10.94 16.50 44.75
CA ASP A 928 -12.13 17.15 45.30
C ASP A 928 -12.63 16.44 46.56
N GLU A 929 -12.64 15.11 46.57
CA GLU A 929 -13.02 14.30 47.72
C GLU A 929 -12.02 14.43 48.89
N GLU A 930 -10.73 14.51 48.59
CA GLU A 930 -9.64 14.58 49.58
C GLU A 930 -9.42 15.99 50.15
N THR A 931 -9.94 17.04 49.49
CA THR A 931 -9.70 18.44 49.85
C THR A 931 -10.96 19.10 50.38
N SER A 932 -10.89 19.79 51.53
CA SER A 932 -12.03 20.54 52.10
C SER A 932 -11.96 22.06 51.93
N CYS A 933 -10.79 22.63 51.58
CA CYS A 933 -10.59 24.06 51.35
C CYS A 933 -10.49 24.42 49.86
N GLU A 934 -10.40 25.70 49.51
CA GLU A 934 -10.06 26.10 48.14
C GLU A 934 -8.65 25.65 47.79
N TYR A 935 -8.43 25.16 46.56
CA TYR A 935 -7.11 24.64 46.17
C TYR A 935 -6.02 25.70 46.31
N ARG A 936 -6.32 26.96 46.00
CA ARG A 936 -5.38 28.09 46.14
C ARG A 936 -4.88 28.34 47.56
N ASP A 937 -5.59 27.83 48.58
CA ASP A 937 -5.25 27.98 49.98
C ASP A 937 -4.43 26.79 50.51
N ILE A 938 -4.17 25.77 49.69
CA ILE A 938 -3.31 24.65 50.05
C ILE A 938 -1.84 25.14 50.08
N PRO A 939 -1.15 25.04 51.23
CA PRO A 939 0.22 25.55 51.36
C PRO A 939 1.24 24.76 50.55
N GLU A 940 1.06 23.43 50.50
CA GLU A 940 1.97 22.52 49.79
C GLU A 940 1.55 22.34 48.32
N PRO A 941 2.51 22.13 47.40
CA PRO A 941 2.19 21.74 46.02
C PRO A 941 1.40 20.44 45.94
N ILE A 942 0.39 20.42 45.08
CA ILE A 942 -0.43 19.23 44.79
C ILE A 942 0.38 18.30 43.90
N LYS A 943 0.47 17.03 44.30
CA LYS A 943 1.21 15.98 43.60
C LYS A 943 0.26 15.20 42.70
N ILE A 944 0.10 15.66 41.47
CA ILE A 944 -0.63 14.92 40.44
C ILE A 944 0.29 13.79 39.94
N PRO A 945 -0.20 12.54 39.81
CA PRO A 945 0.62 11.41 39.38
C PRO A 945 1.39 11.68 38.07
N GLY A 946 2.70 11.44 38.08
CA GLY A 946 3.58 11.65 36.93
C GLY A 946 3.90 13.11 36.57
N CYS A 947 3.24 14.09 37.19
CA CYS A 947 3.44 15.52 36.90
C CYS A 947 4.48 16.16 37.82
N VAL A 948 4.98 17.33 37.40
CA VAL A 948 5.68 18.24 38.32
C VAL A 948 4.72 18.70 39.43
N PRO A 949 5.20 18.97 40.66
CA PRO A 949 4.33 19.48 41.72
C PRO A 949 3.74 20.86 41.33
N ILE A 950 2.41 21.01 41.43
CA ILE A 950 1.71 22.25 41.05
C ILE A 950 0.99 22.83 42.26
N HIS A 951 1.25 24.09 42.60
CA HIS A 951 0.49 24.78 43.64
C HIS A 951 -0.97 24.98 43.23
N GLY A 952 -1.91 24.93 44.18
CA GLY A 952 -3.33 25.06 43.86
C GLY A 952 -3.71 26.40 43.18
N ARG A 953 -2.97 27.48 43.46
CA ARG A 953 -3.11 28.79 42.78
C ARG A 953 -2.73 28.80 41.29
N ASP A 954 -2.02 27.77 40.86
CA ASP A 954 -1.56 27.56 39.49
C ASP A 954 -2.42 26.55 38.71
N LEU A 955 -3.43 25.92 39.35
CA LEU A 955 -4.43 25.10 38.67
C LEU A 955 -5.32 25.93 37.73
N LEU A 956 -6.10 25.24 36.88
CA LEU A 956 -7.07 25.85 35.97
C LEU A 956 -7.93 26.93 36.64
N SER A 957 -8.32 27.95 35.87
CA SER A 957 -9.22 29.03 36.30
C SER A 957 -10.50 28.50 36.97
N VAL A 958 -11.12 27.46 36.41
CA VAL A 958 -12.36 26.87 36.94
C VAL A 958 -12.19 26.21 38.31
N ALA A 959 -10.95 25.85 38.69
CA ALA A 959 -10.62 25.23 39.97
C ALA A 959 -10.25 26.26 41.06
N GLN A 960 -10.20 27.55 40.73
CA GLN A 960 -9.85 28.61 41.69
C GLN A 960 -11.01 28.98 42.63
N ASP A 961 -12.23 28.54 42.31
CA ASP A 961 -13.44 28.69 43.14
C ASP A 961 -14.29 27.42 43.05
N ARG A 962 -14.13 26.53 44.03
CA ARG A 962 -14.85 25.25 44.14
C ARG A 962 -16.33 25.44 44.47
N SER A 963 -16.70 26.59 45.01
CA SER A 963 -18.10 26.90 45.34
C SER A 963 -18.92 27.31 44.10
N SER A 964 -18.22 27.77 43.05
CA SER A 964 -18.82 28.26 41.82
C SER A 964 -19.69 27.22 41.13
N GLN A 965 -20.74 27.68 40.44
CA GLN A 965 -21.53 26.78 39.60
C GLN A 965 -20.68 26.21 38.46
N VAL A 966 -19.73 26.98 37.92
CA VAL A 966 -18.85 26.50 36.85
C VAL A 966 -18.09 25.25 37.29
N TYR A 967 -17.44 25.27 38.45
CA TYR A 967 -16.74 24.11 38.99
C TYR A 967 -17.66 22.88 39.13
N LYS A 968 -18.87 23.07 39.67
CA LYS A 968 -19.86 22.00 39.87
C LYS A 968 -20.36 21.38 38.57
N HIS A 969 -20.41 22.14 37.47
CA HIS A 969 -20.77 21.60 36.15
C HIS A 969 -19.59 20.86 35.50
N PHE A 970 -18.35 21.32 35.70
CA PHE A 970 -17.16 20.70 35.11
C PHE A 970 -16.73 19.41 35.79
N LEU A 971 -16.87 19.31 37.12
CA LEU A 971 -16.43 18.14 37.89
C LEU A 971 -17.05 16.81 37.40
N PRO A 972 -18.36 16.71 37.09
CA PRO A 972 -18.95 15.51 36.50
C PRO A 972 -18.46 15.19 35.08
N LEU A 973 -18.15 16.21 34.26
CA LEU A 973 -17.70 15.99 32.88
C LEU A 973 -16.38 15.24 32.82
N PHE A 974 -15.46 15.49 33.76
CA PHE A 974 -14.20 14.75 33.82
C PHE A 974 -14.38 13.29 34.21
N LYS A 975 -15.46 12.93 34.94
CA LYS A 975 -15.80 11.52 35.18
C LYS A 975 -16.22 10.81 33.88
N LEU A 976 -16.80 11.55 32.93
CA LEU A 976 -17.22 10.99 31.63
C LEU A 976 -16.03 10.61 30.73
N LEU A 977 -14.82 11.10 31.01
CA LEU A 977 -13.62 10.67 30.28
C LEU A 977 -13.39 9.16 30.37
N SER A 978 -13.79 8.53 31.48
CA SER A 978 -13.71 7.07 31.67
C SER A 978 -14.63 6.27 30.72
N PHE A 979 -15.61 6.91 30.09
CA PHE A 979 -16.47 6.28 29.09
C PHE A 979 -15.89 6.31 27.67
N ALA A 980 -14.77 6.99 27.45
CA ALA A 980 -14.12 7.01 26.15
C ALA A 980 -13.33 5.70 25.90
N ASP A 981 -13.41 5.17 24.68
CA ASP A 981 -12.55 4.10 24.16
C ASP A 981 -11.08 4.54 24.05
N GLY A 982 -10.85 5.85 24.09
CA GLY A 982 -9.58 6.45 24.48
C GLY A 982 -9.50 7.94 24.23
N VAL A 983 -8.37 8.52 24.65
CA VAL A 983 -8.13 9.97 24.63
C VAL A 983 -6.90 10.26 23.78
N PHE A 984 -7.08 10.95 22.66
CA PHE A 984 -6.01 11.54 21.89
C PHE A 984 -5.52 12.81 22.58
N VAL A 985 -4.25 12.88 22.94
CA VAL A 985 -3.65 14.08 23.52
C VAL A 985 -2.70 14.71 22.51
N ASN A 986 -2.82 16.02 22.29
CA ASN A 986 -1.91 16.77 21.41
C ASN A 986 -0.56 17.02 22.11
N SER A 987 0.13 15.93 22.44
CA SER A 987 1.44 15.87 23.08
C SER A 987 2.18 14.62 22.59
N PHE A 988 3.45 14.49 22.92
CA PHE A 988 4.29 13.34 22.55
C PHE A 988 5.10 12.84 23.76
N LEU A 989 5.57 11.60 23.68
CA LEU A 989 6.13 10.89 24.83
C LEU A 989 7.33 11.63 25.44
N GLU A 990 8.23 12.13 24.61
CA GLU A 990 9.44 12.84 25.04
C GLU A 990 9.14 14.21 25.66
N LEU A 991 7.99 14.83 25.33
CA LEU A 991 7.56 16.10 25.93
C LEU A 991 6.97 15.89 27.33
N GLU A 992 6.18 14.82 27.54
CA GLU A 992 5.41 14.63 28.77
C GLU A 992 5.38 13.16 29.23
N MET A 993 6.55 12.52 29.29
CA MET A 993 6.69 11.09 29.61
C MET A 993 6.04 10.72 30.96
N GLY A 994 6.22 11.56 31.97
CA GLY A 994 5.71 11.35 33.33
C GLY A 994 4.19 11.15 33.40
N PRO A 995 3.37 12.16 33.05
CA PRO A 995 1.91 12.03 33.09
C PRO A 995 1.40 10.96 32.10
N ILE A 996 2.00 10.83 30.91
CA ILE A 996 1.59 9.81 29.93
C ILE A 996 1.80 8.39 30.49
N SER A 997 2.90 8.14 31.20
CA SER A 997 3.19 6.83 31.79
C SER A 997 2.31 6.55 32.99
N ALA A 998 2.09 7.54 33.88
CA ALA A 998 1.25 7.38 35.06
C ALA A 998 -0.22 7.06 34.69
N MET A 999 -0.74 7.64 33.60
CA MET A 999 -2.10 7.32 33.12
C MET A 999 -2.21 5.94 32.46
N LYS A 1000 -1.09 5.27 32.14
CA LYS A 1000 -1.04 3.93 31.52
C LYS A 1000 -0.84 2.77 32.51
N GLU A 1001 -0.65 3.05 33.80
CA GLU A 1001 -0.40 2.01 34.80
C GLU A 1001 -1.57 1.01 34.91
N GLU A 1002 -1.23 -0.29 34.89
CA GLU A 1002 -2.19 -1.40 34.94
C GLU A 1002 -3.02 -1.36 36.23
N GLY A 1003 -4.36 -1.44 36.10
CA GLY A 1003 -5.31 -1.42 37.22
C GLY A 1003 -5.95 -0.06 37.53
N SER A 1004 -5.65 0.98 36.73
CA SER A 1004 -6.40 2.24 36.77
C SER A 1004 -7.67 2.15 35.90
N ASP A 1005 -8.79 2.73 36.37
CA ASP A 1005 -10.05 2.87 35.60
C ASP A 1005 -9.95 3.96 34.50
N ASN A 1006 -8.74 4.28 34.06
CA ASN A 1006 -8.47 5.38 33.13
C ASN A 1006 -8.68 4.93 31.68
N PRO A 1007 -9.19 5.82 30.80
CA PRO A 1007 -9.27 5.52 29.38
C PRO A 1007 -7.86 5.41 28.77
N PRO A 1008 -7.65 4.58 27.74
CA PRO A 1008 -6.37 4.53 27.03
C PRO A 1008 -5.95 5.91 26.49
N VAL A 1009 -4.71 6.33 26.77
CA VAL A 1009 -4.18 7.64 26.33
C VAL A 1009 -3.23 7.49 25.14
N TYR A 1010 -3.52 8.23 24.08
CA TYR A 1010 -2.83 8.20 22.79
C TYR A 1010 -2.15 9.56 22.51
N PRO A 1011 -0.83 9.68 22.73
CA PRO A 1011 -0.08 10.87 22.32
C PRO A 1011 0.01 10.92 20.80
N VAL A 1012 -0.54 11.98 20.20
CA VAL A 1012 -0.61 12.16 18.73
C VAL A 1012 0.03 13.46 18.25
N GLY A 1013 0.62 14.25 19.15
CA GLY A 1013 1.21 15.56 18.86
C GLY A 1013 2.68 15.53 18.43
N PRO A 1014 3.29 16.69 18.14
CA PRO A 1014 2.62 17.98 18.00
C PRO A 1014 1.83 18.09 16.70
N ILE A 1015 0.54 18.42 16.81
CA ILE A 1015 -0.34 18.79 15.70
C ILE A 1015 -0.55 20.30 15.78
N ILE A 1016 0.04 21.03 14.85
CA ILE A 1016 -0.08 22.49 14.71
C ILE A 1016 -0.69 22.84 13.35
N GLN A 1017 -1.11 24.09 13.18
CA GLN A 1017 -1.53 24.59 11.87
C GLN A 1017 -0.31 24.74 10.95
N THR A 1018 -0.39 24.22 9.72
CA THR A 1018 0.70 24.27 8.73
C THR A 1018 0.47 25.31 7.63
N GLU A 1019 -0.77 25.74 7.44
CA GLU A 1019 -1.17 26.70 6.41
C GLU A 1019 -1.71 27.98 7.07
N THR A 1020 -1.03 29.09 6.86
CA THR A 1020 -1.66 30.40 7.05
C THR A 1020 -2.45 30.70 5.80
N SER A 1021 -3.78 30.80 5.92
CA SER A 1021 -4.56 31.61 4.99
C SER A 1021 -3.85 32.95 4.87
N SER A 1022 -3.43 33.30 3.66
CA SER A 1022 -2.91 34.61 3.28
C SER A 1022 -3.98 35.65 3.57
N GLY A 1023 -4.10 36.05 4.83
CA GLY A 1023 -4.64 37.35 5.16
C GLY A 1023 -3.61 38.34 4.65
N ASP A 1024 -4.00 39.13 3.66
CA ASP A 1024 -3.27 40.30 3.14
C ASP A 1024 -3.13 41.39 4.22
N ASP A 1025 -2.69 41.03 5.42
CA ASP A 1025 -2.43 41.98 6.49
C ASP A 1025 -1.02 42.52 6.27
N ALA A 1026 -0.94 43.66 5.59
CA ALA A 1026 0.30 44.33 5.19
C ALA A 1026 1.31 44.42 6.36
N ASN A 1027 0.84 44.62 7.59
CA ASN A 1027 1.67 44.69 8.79
C ASN A 1027 2.39 43.37 9.13
N GLY A 1028 1.77 42.22 8.86
CA GLY A 1028 2.36 40.90 9.07
C GLY A 1028 3.51 40.61 8.10
N LEU A 1029 3.34 41.00 6.83
CA LEU A 1029 4.37 40.90 5.79
C LEU A 1029 5.54 41.86 6.05
N GLU A 1030 5.25 43.09 6.52
CA GLU A 1030 6.28 44.05 6.92
C GLU A 1030 7.10 43.56 8.12
N CYS A 1031 6.47 42.88 9.09
CA CYS A 1031 7.19 42.29 10.21
C CYS A 1031 8.20 41.23 9.76
N LEU A 1032 7.80 40.34 8.84
CA LEU A 1032 8.72 39.32 8.29
C LEU A 1032 9.90 39.96 7.56
N ALA A 1033 9.64 40.97 6.72
CA ALA A 1033 10.69 41.73 6.04
C ALA A 1033 11.62 42.50 7.01
N TRP A 1034 11.09 42.88 8.18
CA TRP A 1034 11.92 43.43 9.26
C TRP A 1034 12.78 42.34 9.91
N LEU A 1035 12.23 41.14 10.16
CA LEU A 1035 12.95 40.01 10.74
C LEU A 1035 14.12 39.52 9.87
N ASP A 1036 13.98 39.56 8.53
CA ASP A 1036 15.03 39.21 7.56
C ASP A 1036 16.32 40.02 7.73
N LYS A 1037 16.21 41.24 8.26
CA LYS A 1037 17.34 42.17 8.46
C LYS A 1037 18.04 41.97 9.81
N GLN A 1038 17.53 41.07 10.65
CA GLN A 1038 18.03 40.88 12.01
C GLN A 1038 19.04 39.72 12.06
N GLN A 1039 19.89 39.72 13.09
CA GLN A 1039 20.83 38.63 13.31
C GLN A 1039 20.10 37.38 13.82
N PRO A 1040 20.60 36.16 13.53
CA PRO A 1040 20.03 34.93 14.07
C PRO A 1040 19.91 34.97 15.60
N CYS A 1041 18.82 34.43 16.13
CA CYS A 1041 18.55 34.32 17.56
C CYS A 1041 18.66 35.63 18.35
N SER A 1042 18.39 36.79 17.72
CA SER A 1042 18.59 38.12 18.32
C SER A 1042 17.30 38.85 18.72
N VAL A 1043 16.13 38.35 18.30
CA VAL A 1043 14.84 39.00 18.48
C VAL A 1043 13.97 38.22 19.46
N LEU A 1044 13.35 38.91 20.41
CA LEU A 1044 12.29 38.39 21.28
C LEU A 1044 10.92 38.60 20.61
N TYR A 1045 10.20 37.53 20.33
CA TYR A 1045 8.79 37.63 19.93
C TYR A 1045 7.90 37.76 21.17
N VAL A 1046 6.89 38.63 21.14
CA VAL A 1046 5.99 38.92 22.27
C VAL A 1046 4.54 38.85 21.77
N SER A 1047 3.78 37.85 22.24
CA SER A 1047 2.38 37.67 21.86
C SER A 1047 1.55 36.93 22.91
N PHE A 1048 0.37 37.47 23.21
CA PHE A 1048 -0.59 36.91 24.16
C PHE A 1048 -1.79 36.23 23.48
N GLY A 1049 -1.72 36.00 22.17
CA GLY A 1049 -2.78 35.39 21.37
C GLY A 1049 -3.95 36.34 21.07
N SER A 1050 -5.07 35.79 20.60
CA SER A 1050 -6.27 36.56 20.24
C SER A 1050 -7.16 36.90 21.44
N GLY A 1051 -7.23 36.01 22.44
CA GLY A 1051 -8.09 36.18 23.61
C GLY A 1051 -7.43 36.91 24.79
N GLY A 1052 -6.10 36.93 24.86
CA GLY A 1052 -5.34 37.48 25.98
C GLY A 1052 -5.26 39.00 25.95
N THR A 1053 -5.68 39.65 27.04
CA THR A 1053 -5.56 41.10 27.22
C THR A 1053 -4.85 41.44 28.52
N LEU A 1054 -4.01 42.47 28.49
CA LEU A 1054 -3.33 43.03 29.66
C LEU A 1054 -4.04 44.32 30.12
N SER A 1055 -3.89 44.69 31.38
CA SER A 1055 -4.30 46.02 31.84
C SER A 1055 -3.43 47.10 31.20
N HIS A 1056 -3.93 48.34 31.11
CA HIS A 1056 -3.13 49.44 30.57
C HIS A 1056 -1.83 49.65 31.36
N GLU A 1057 -1.90 49.56 32.69
CA GLU A 1057 -0.73 49.61 33.57
C GLU A 1057 0.31 48.52 33.21
N GLN A 1058 -0.13 47.28 32.99
CA GLN A 1058 0.77 46.19 32.63
C GLN A 1058 1.36 46.33 31.22
N ILE A 1059 0.60 46.92 30.27
CA ILE A 1059 1.11 47.27 28.93
C ILE A 1059 2.24 48.31 29.05
N VAL A 1060 2.08 49.31 29.91
CA VAL A 1060 3.11 50.34 30.15
C VAL A 1060 4.38 49.72 30.74
N GLU A 1061 4.27 48.86 31.76
CA GLU A 1061 5.42 48.15 32.34
C GLU A 1061 6.12 47.24 31.31
N LEU A 1062 5.36 46.51 30.49
CA LEU A 1062 5.93 45.68 29.44
C LEU A 1062 6.67 46.51 28.38
N ALA A 1063 6.06 47.62 27.93
CA ALA A 1063 6.69 48.51 26.95
C ALA A 1063 8.01 49.08 27.48
N LEU A 1064 8.01 49.63 28.70
CA LEU A 1064 9.21 50.17 29.33
C LEU A 1064 10.26 49.08 29.58
N GLY A 1065 9.84 47.88 29.97
CA GLY A 1065 10.72 46.73 30.14
C GLY A 1065 11.39 46.30 28.83
N LEU A 1066 10.64 46.24 27.73
CA LEU A 1066 11.15 45.95 26.39
C LEU A 1066 12.18 47.00 25.96
N GLU A 1067 11.87 48.29 26.14
CA GLU A 1067 12.79 49.40 25.85
C GLU A 1067 14.10 49.30 26.65
N LEU A 1068 13.99 49.14 27.97
CA LEU A 1068 15.14 49.09 28.89
C LEU A 1068 15.96 47.79 28.76
N SER A 1069 15.38 46.72 28.22
CA SER A 1069 16.09 45.46 28.00
C SER A 1069 17.25 45.61 27.02
N ASN A 1070 17.16 46.61 26.13
CA ASN A 1070 18.07 46.84 25.02
C ASN A 1070 18.19 45.64 24.05
N LYS A 1071 17.19 44.76 24.03
CA LYS A 1071 17.06 43.65 23.07
C LYS A 1071 16.12 44.01 21.94
N LYS A 1072 16.30 43.34 20.80
CA LYS A 1072 15.37 43.49 19.68
C LYS A 1072 14.08 42.73 19.99
N PHE A 1073 12.94 43.27 19.61
CA PHE A 1073 11.65 42.63 19.87
C PHE A 1073 10.65 42.82 18.73
N SER A 1074 9.76 41.83 18.56
CA SER A 1074 8.56 41.94 17.74
C SER A 1074 7.35 41.71 18.64
N TRP A 1075 6.47 42.69 18.75
CA TRP A 1075 5.38 42.67 19.74
C TRP A 1075 4.01 42.85 19.08
N VAL A 1076 3.14 41.86 19.27
CA VAL A 1076 1.72 41.95 18.93
C VAL A 1076 0.96 42.67 20.03
N LEU A 1077 0.53 43.89 19.76
CA LEU A 1077 -0.19 44.73 20.71
C LEU A 1077 -1.70 44.56 20.56
N ARG A 1078 -2.38 44.43 21.71
CA ARG A 1078 -3.84 44.37 21.84
C ARG A 1078 -4.33 45.51 22.74
N ALA A 1079 -5.55 45.98 22.51
CA ALA A 1079 -6.18 46.98 23.37
C ALA A 1079 -6.30 46.44 24.81
N PRO A 1080 -6.10 47.29 25.84
CA PRO A 1080 -6.24 46.88 27.22
C PRO A 1080 -7.69 46.59 27.57
N SER A 1081 -7.90 45.67 28.52
CA SER A 1081 -9.20 45.41 29.15
C SER A 1081 -9.05 45.41 30.67
N SER A 1082 -10.01 46.02 31.37
CA SER A 1082 -10.08 46.04 32.83
C SER A 1082 -11.09 45.03 33.41
N SER A 1083 -11.89 44.37 32.57
CA SER A 1083 -12.99 43.50 33.01
C SER A 1083 -12.64 42.01 33.08
N SER A 1084 -11.74 41.52 32.22
CA SER A 1084 -11.26 40.13 32.20
C SER A 1084 -9.98 40.01 31.36
N SER A 1085 -9.07 39.10 31.72
CA SER A 1085 -7.88 38.76 30.94
C SER A 1085 -8.18 37.97 29.66
N SER A 1086 -9.41 37.46 29.51
CA SER A 1086 -9.93 36.76 28.32
C SER A 1086 -10.91 37.59 27.49
N ALA A 1087 -11.03 38.91 27.77
CA ALA A 1087 -12.03 39.78 27.15
C ALA A 1087 -11.94 39.86 25.61
N GLY A 1088 -10.77 39.55 25.04
CA GLY A 1088 -10.54 39.54 23.59
C GLY A 1088 -11.39 38.52 22.83
N TYR A 1089 -11.93 37.48 23.48
CA TYR A 1089 -12.85 36.53 22.85
C TYR A 1089 -14.27 37.07 22.62
N LEU A 1090 -14.67 38.10 23.38
CA LEU A 1090 -16.03 38.65 23.38
C LEU A 1090 -16.17 39.99 22.66
N SER A 1091 -15.07 40.71 22.48
CA SER A 1091 -15.08 42.00 21.80
C SER A 1091 -15.16 41.80 20.28
N ALA A 1092 -16.23 42.29 19.65
CA ALA A 1092 -16.21 42.60 18.23
C ALA A 1092 -15.03 43.56 17.96
N GLU A 1093 -14.29 43.34 16.88
CA GLU A 1093 -13.19 44.21 16.44
C GLU A 1093 -13.72 45.64 16.25
N ASN A 1094 -13.59 46.45 17.30
CA ASN A 1094 -13.76 47.88 17.19
C ASN A 1094 -12.42 48.43 16.71
N ASP A 1095 -12.45 49.31 15.70
CA ASP A 1095 -11.33 50.08 15.15
C ASP A 1095 -10.72 51.06 16.18
N ILE A 1096 -10.28 50.54 17.32
CA ILE A 1096 -9.57 51.30 18.34
C ILE A 1096 -8.10 51.29 17.94
N ASP A 1097 -7.51 52.48 17.75
CA ASP A 1097 -6.07 52.62 17.55
C ASP A 1097 -5.32 52.11 18.80
N THR A 1098 -4.81 50.88 18.73
CA THR A 1098 -4.12 50.23 19.85
C THR A 1098 -2.81 50.92 20.24
N LEU A 1099 -2.21 51.72 19.34
CA LEU A 1099 -0.94 52.40 19.61
C LEU A 1099 -1.08 53.51 20.66
N GLN A 1100 -2.30 54.04 20.88
CA GLN A 1100 -2.57 55.06 21.90
C GLN A 1100 -2.32 54.57 23.33
N PHE A 1101 -2.31 53.24 23.55
CA PHE A 1101 -2.11 52.63 24.87
C PHE A 1101 -0.64 52.44 25.23
N LEU A 1102 0.28 52.81 24.33
CA LEU A 1102 1.70 52.89 24.64
C LEU A 1102 1.98 54.16 25.46
N PRO A 1103 3.09 54.20 26.23
CA PRO A 1103 3.39 55.33 27.12
C PRO A 1103 3.35 56.69 26.39
N SER A 1104 2.46 57.58 26.83
CA SER A 1104 2.02 58.80 26.11
C SER A 1104 3.01 59.98 26.15
N GLY A 1105 4.26 59.76 26.57
CA GLY A 1105 5.32 60.78 26.62
C GLY A 1105 6.39 60.53 25.55
N SER A 1106 6.31 61.29 24.45
CA SER A 1106 7.31 61.41 23.36
C SER A 1106 8.04 60.11 22.96
N GLY A 1107 7.31 59.19 22.35
CA GLY A 1107 7.86 58.35 21.29
C GLY A 1107 8.47 57.01 21.70
N PHE A 1108 7.74 56.13 22.41
CA PHE A 1108 8.19 54.73 22.55
C PHE A 1108 8.54 54.11 21.19
N LEU A 1109 7.65 54.27 20.19
CA LEU A 1109 7.90 53.82 18.82
C LEU A 1109 9.16 54.48 18.22
N GLU A 1110 9.36 55.78 18.40
CA GLU A 1110 10.56 56.49 17.92
C GLU A 1110 11.85 56.04 18.63
N ARG A 1111 11.82 55.85 19.95
CA ARG A 1111 12.96 55.41 20.77
C ARG A 1111 13.33 53.96 20.48
N THR A 1112 12.36 53.16 20.04
CA THR A 1112 12.56 51.73 19.75
C THR A 1112 12.61 51.41 18.26
N LYS A 1113 12.47 52.37 17.33
CA LYS A 1113 12.36 52.11 15.88
C LYS A 1113 13.47 51.26 15.26
N GLU A 1114 14.68 51.31 15.81
CA GLU A 1114 15.82 50.49 15.34
C GLU A 1114 15.88 49.09 15.99
N LYS A 1115 15.09 48.85 17.04
CA LYS A 1115 15.15 47.67 17.90
C LYS A 1115 13.84 46.89 17.97
N GLY A 1116 12.70 47.56 17.86
CA GLY A 1116 11.37 47.00 18.07
C GLY A 1116 10.49 47.14 16.84
N PHE A 1117 9.67 46.12 16.59
CA PHE A 1117 8.57 46.17 15.62
C PHE A 1117 7.26 45.90 16.37
N VAL A 1118 6.28 46.80 16.27
CA VAL A 1118 4.97 46.65 16.96
C VAL A 1118 3.90 46.39 15.91
N ILE A 1119 3.17 45.29 16.09
CA ILE A 1119 2.11 44.83 15.20
C ILE A 1119 0.77 45.10 15.87
N THR A 1120 -0.15 45.74 15.17
CA THR A 1120 -1.52 45.98 15.66
C THR A 1120 -2.40 44.81 15.26
N SER A 1121 -3.12 44.23 16.23
CA SER A 1121 -4.04 43.10 16.06
C SER A 1121 -3.40 41.72 15.84
N TRP A 1122 -3.02 41.33 14.62
CA TRP A 1122 -2.68 39.95 14.29
C TRP A 1122 -1.29 39.83 13.65
N ALA A 1123 -0.63 38.70 13.88
CA ALA A 1123 0.67 38.39 13.30
C ALA A 1123 0.74 36.92 12.88
N PRO A 1124 1.50 36.59 11.81
CA PRO A 1124 1.67 35.22 11.37
C PRO A 1124 2.62 34.47 12.30
N GLN A 1125 2.11 34.06 13.47
CA GLN A 1125 2.89 33.52 14.58
C GLN A 1125 3.82 32.37 14.17
N ILE A 1126 3.33 31.40 13.41
CA ILE A 1126 4.13 30.26 12.94
C ILE A 1126 5.31 30.72 12.08
N GLN A 1127 5.08 31.64 11.13
CA GLN A 1127 6.14 32.19 10.27
C GLN A 1127 7.18 32.95 11.10
N ILE A 1128 6.73 33.74 12.07
CA ILE A 1128 7.62 34.46 12.99
C ILE A 1128 8.45 33.47 13.81
N LEU A 1129 7.83 32.49 14.47
CA LEU A 1129 8.52 31.50 15.30
C LEU A 1129 9.50 30.64 14.48
N SER A 1130 9.20 30.37 13.21
CA SER A 1130 10.08 29.65 12.30
C SER A 1130 11.30 30.46 11.82
N HIS A 1131 11.28 31.78 12.01
CA HIS A 1131 12.29 32.68 11.48
C HIS A 1131 13.58 32.64 12.31
N ASN A 1132 14.72 32.46 11.63
CA ASN A 1132 16.04 32.28 12.27
C ASN A 1132 16.46 33.42 13.23
N SER A 1133 15.95 34.63 13.00
CA SER A 1133 16.18 35.79 13.86
C SER A 1133 15.53 35.71 15.25
N ILE A 1134 14.49 34.88 15.44
CA ILE A 1134 13.83 34.73 16.74
C ILE A 1134 14.73 33.93 17.68
N GLY A 1135 15.05 34.53 18.83
CA GLY A 1135 15.87 33.93 19.89
C GLY A 1135 15.10 33.56 21.15
N GLY A 1136 13.84 34.01 21.25
CA GLY A 1136 12.96 33.72 22.38
C GLY A 1136 11.52 34.16 22.13
N PHE A 1137 10.59 33.62 22.91
CA PHE A 1137 9.16 33.91 22.80
C PHE A 1137 8.53 34.19 24.17
N LEU A 1138 8.09 35.42 24.39
CA LEU A 1138 7.22 35.79 25.51
C LEU A 1138 5.78 35.46 25.15
N THR A 1139 5.24 34.47 25.85
CA THR A 1139 3.97 33.82 25.53
C THR A 1139 3.05 33.70 26.73
N HIS A 1140 1.75 33.71 26.45
CA HIS A 1140 0.71 33.38 27.42
C HIS A 1140 0.65 31.88 27.78
N CYS A 1141 1.50 31.03 27.19
CA CYS A 1141 1.56 29.58 27.46
C CYS A 1141 0.30 28.81 27.03
N GLY A 1142 -0.46 29.33 26.05
CA GLY A 1142 -1.47 28.53 25.38
C GLY A 1142 -0.82 27.34 24.69
N TRP A 1143 -1.45 26.17 24.74
CA TRP A 1143 -0.79 24.93 24.34
C TRP A 1143 -0.41 24.90 22.84
N ASN A 1144 -1.26 25.41 21.95
CA ASN A 1144 -0.93 25.53 20.52
C ASN A 1144 0.34 26.38 20.29
N SER A 1145 0.40 27.58 20.88
CA SER A 1145 1.58 28.46 20.79
C SER A 1145 2.83 27.81 21.40
N THR A 1146 2.66 26.98 22.42
CA THR A 1146 3.75 26.23 23.05
C THR A 1146 4.30 25.16 22.09
N LEU A 1147 3.43 24.37 21.46
CA LEU A 1147 3.83 23.35 20.48
C LEU A 1147 4.48 23.96 19.23
N GLU A 1148 4.00 25.11 18.76
CA GLU A 1148 4.63 25.87 17.68
C GLU A 1148 6.06 26.29 18.06
N SER A 1149 6.25 26.80 19.29
CA SER A 1149 7.57 27.16 19.80
C SER A 1149 8.51 25.96 19.93
N VAL A 1150 8.00 24.81 20.38
CA VAL A 1150 8.75 23.55 20.47
C VAL A 1150 9.20 23.08 19.09
N LEU A 1151 8.31 23.04 18.10
CA LEU A 1151 8.64 22.62 16.73
C LEU A 1151 9.66 23.53 16.06
N HIS A 1152 9.74 24.81 16.45
CA HIS A 1152 10.72 25.74 15.92
C HIS A 1152 11.99 25.87 16.77
N GLY A 1153 11.98 25.37 18.00
CA GLY A 1153 13.14 25.38 18.90
C GLY A 1153 13.35 26.71 19.62
N VAL A 1154 12.28 27.47 19.86
CA VAL A 1154 12.34 28.81 20.45
C VAL A 1154 12.05 28.74 21.95
N PRO A 1155 12.97 29.17 22.85
CA PRO A 1155 12.76 29.10 24.30
C PRO A 1155 11.82 30.21 24.78
N LEU A 1156 11.26 30.06 25.98
CA LEU A 1156 10.06 30.81 26.39
C LEU A 1156 10.29 31.80 27.55
N ILE A 1157 9.54 32.89 27.56
CA ILE A 1157 9.16 33.61 28.79
C ILE A 1157 7.69 33.30 29.03
N THR A 1158 7.40 32.58 30.11
CA THR A 1158 6.09 32.00 30.40
C THR A 1158 5.23 32.97 31.20
N TRP A 1159 4.30 33.66 30.55
CA TRP A 1159 3.45 34.70 31.15
C TRP A 1159 1.95 34.36 31.07
N PRO A 1160 1.47 33.41 31.87
CA PRO A 1160 0.10 32.89 31.77
C PRO A 1160 -0.98 33.91 32.16
N LEU A 1161 -2.15 33.84 31.52
CA LEU A 1161 -3.27 34.77 31.71
C LEU A 1161 -4.58 34.10 32.17
N PHE A 1162 -4.99 32.99 31.55
CA PHE A 1162 -6.28 32.33 31.79
C PHE A 1162 -6.23 30.82 31.49
N ALA A 1163 -7.37 30.12 31.62
CA ALA A 1163 -7.52 28.68 31.39
C ALA A 1163 -6.45 27.85 32.13
N GLU A 1164 -5.79 26.91 31.45
CA GLU A 1164 -4.76 26.01 31.97
C GLU A 1164 -3.33 26.59 31.89
N GLN A 1165 -3.18 27.81 31.40
CA GLN A 1165 -1.88 28.40 31.06
C GLN A 1165 -0.91 28.46 32.25
N LYS A 1166 -1.42 28.66 33.48
CA LYS A 1166 -0.57 28.65 34.69
C LYS A 1166 0.07 27.28 34.93
N MET A 1167 -0.66 26.20 34.69
CA MET A 1167 -0.12 24.84 34.77
C MET A 1167 0.93 24.62 33.67
N ASN A 1168 0.63 25.05 32.44
CA ASN A 1168 1.59 24.98 31.33
C ASN A 1168 2.88 25.76 31.68
N ALA A 1169 2.77 26.94 32.30
CA ALA A 1169 3.92 27.73 32.71
C ALA A 1169 4.80 27.00 33.75
N VAL A 1170 4.21 26.32 34.73
CA VAL A 1170 4.97 25.49 35.69
C VAL A 1170 5.65 24.33 34.95
N LEU A 1171 4.94 23.61 34.07
CA LEU A 1171 5.52 22.54 33.26
C LEU A 1171 6.74 23.03 32.46
N LEU A 1172 6.60 24.16 31.76
CA LEU A 1172 7.63 24.69 30.87
C LEU A 1172 8.83 25.28 31.61
N SER A 1173 8.60 25.94 32.75
CA SER A 1173 9.68 26.63 33.48
C SER A 1173 10.37 25.74 34.53
N GLU A 1174 9.61 24.91 35.25
CA GLU A 1174 10.13 24.10 36.36
C GLU A 1174 10.40 22.65 35.95
N GLY A 1175 9.51 22.08 35.12
CA GLY A 1175 9.62 20.71 34.64
C GLY A 1175 10.62 20.54 33.51
N LEU A 1176 10.28 21.06 32.33
CA LEU A 1176 11.06 20.94 31.11
C LEU A 1176 12.26 21.88 31.08
N LYS A 1177 12.22 22.96 31.88
CA LYS A 1177 13.26 23.99 31.94
C LYS A 1177 13.59 24.52 30.54
N VAL A 1178 12.55 24.91 29.81
CA VAL A 1178 12.63 25.52 28.47
C VAL A 1178 12.10 26.95 28.45
N GLY A 1179 11.69 27.48 29.61
CA GLY A 1179 11.30 28.86 29.75
C GLY A 1179 11.52 29.46 31.14
N LEU A 1180 11.33 30.77 31.23
CA LEU A 1180 11.45 31.55 32.46
C LEU A 1180 10.10 32.18 32.84
N ARG A 1181 9.72 32.05 34.11
CA ARG A 1181 8.52 32.68 34.64
C ARG A 1181 8.86 34.01 35.32
N PRO A 1182 8.28 35.15 34.89
CA PRO A 1182 8.51 36.44 35.54
C PRO A 1182 7.84 36.48 36.91
N ARG A 1183 8.48 37.20 37.84
CA ARG A 1183 7.91 37.48 39.16
C ARG A 1183 6.84 38.56 39.09
N VAL A 1184 5.78 38.33 39.84
CA VAL A 1184 4.65 39.25 39.97
C VAL A 1184 4.73 39.90 41.36
N ASN A 1185 4.49 41.20 41.46
CA ASN A 1185 4.43 41.90 42.74
C ASN A 1185 3.09 41.66 43.47
N GLU A 1186 2.94 42.23 44.66
CA GLU A 1186 1.73 42.05 45.51
C GLU A 1186 0.43 42.52 44.83
N ASN A 1187 0.52 43.44 43.85
CA ASN A 1187 -0.61 43.98 43.12
C ASN A 1187 -0.94 43.19 41.84
N GLY A 1188 -0.25 42.08 41.57
CA GLY A 1188 -0.47 41.31 40.36
C GLY A 1188 0.24 41.86 39.11
N ILE A 1189 1.15 42.83 39.28
CA ILE A 1189 1.89 43.48 38.19
C ILE A 1189 3.31 42.91 38.08
N VAL A 1190 3.75 42.63 36.85
CA VAL A 1190 5.17 42.38 36.55
C VAL A 1190 5.82 43.71 36.20
N GLU A 1191 6.70 44.17 37.08
CA GLU A 1191 7.41 45.44 36.95
C GLU A 1191 8.44 45.40 35.82
N ARG A 1192 8.67 46.55 35.16
CA ARG A 1192 9.63 46.69 34.05
C ARG A 1192 11.03 46.15 34.40
N GLU A 1193 11.49 46.30 35.64
CA GLU A 1193 12.79 45.79 36.09
C GLU A 1193 12.84 44.26 36.02
N GLU A 1194 11.76 43.58 36.38
CA GLU A 1194 11.65 42.13 36.24
C GLU A 1194 11.53 41.73 34.76
N VAL A 1195 10.78 42.48 33.94
CA VAL A 1195 10.73 42.27 32.48
C VAL A 1195 12.12 42.34 31.87
N VAL A 1196 12.90 43.38 32.18
CA VAL A 1196 14.30 43.52 31.72
C VAL A 1196 15.12 42.31 32.12
N LYS A 1197 15.01 41.89 33.38
CA LYS A 1197 15.78 40.79 33.94
C LYS A 1197 15.46 39.47 33.26
N VAL A 1198 14.18 39.11 33.07
CA VAL A 1198 13.83 37.84 32.42
C VAL A 1198 14.19 37.83 30.94
N ILE A 1199 14.07 38.96 30.25
CA ILE A 1199 14.50 39.09 28.85
C ILE A 1199 16.00 38.85 28.74
N LYS A 1200 16.81 39.51 29.58
CA LYS A 1200 18.27 39.32 29.56
C LYS A 1200 18.67 37.89 29.92
N ARG A 1201 18.05 37.29 30.94
CA ARG A 1201 18.31 35.89 31.32
C ARG A 1201 18.02 34.89 30.21
N LEU A 1202 16.97 35.11 29.41
CA LEU A 1202 16.65 34.26 28.27
C LEU A 1202 17.61 34.51 27.09
N MET A 1203 17.86 35.78 26.77
CA MET A 1203 18.56 36.19 25.55
C MET A 1203 20.09 36.24 25.70
N GLU A 1204 20.63 36.17 26.91
CA GLU A 1204 22.06 36.31 27.22
C GLU A 1204 22.52 35.27 28.26
N GLY A 1205 23.82 34.97 28.26
CA GLY A 1205 24.47 34.15 29.28
C GLY A 1205 24.14 32.65 29.23
N GLU A 1206 24.72 31.92 30.19
CA GLU A 1206 24.67 30.46 30.25
C GLU A 1206 23.27 29.91 30.53
N GLU A 1207 22.45 30.62 31.33
CA GLU A 1207 21.08 30.18 31.64
C GLU A 1207 20.22 30.16 30.36
N GLY A 1208 20.24 31.23 29.57
CA GLY A 1208 19.56 31.31 28.29
C GLY A 1208 20.05 30.27 27.28
N GLU A 1209 21.36 29.98 27.26
CA GLU A 1209 21.93 28.93 26.42
C GLU A 1209 21.43 27.54 26.81
N LYS A 1210 21.37 27.25 28.11
CA LYS A 1210 20.80 25.99 28.61
C LYS A 1210 19.33 25.83 28.22
N LEU A 1211 18.52 26.88 28.36
CA LEU A 1211 17.11 26.86 27.94
C LEU A 1211 16.98 26.60 26.43
N ARG A 1212 17.84 27.21 25.60
CA ARG A 1212 17.89 26.96 24.15
C ARG A 1212 18.28 25.53 23.81
N ASN A 1213 19.27 24.97 24.51
CA ASN A 1213 19.71 23.59 24.29
C ASN A 1213 18.60 22.60 24.64
N ASN A 1214 17.95 22.76 25.79
CA ASN A 1214 16.79 21.94 26.18
C ASN A 1214 15.66 22.05 25.14
N MET A 1215 15.37 23.27 24.66
CA MET A 1215 14.34 23.48 23.64
C MET A 1215 14.73 22.86 22.29
N LYS A 1216 16.02 22.85 21.93
CA LYS A 1216 16.53 22.19 20.74
C LYS A 1216 16.36 20.66 20.81
N GLU A 1217 16.64 20.05 21.96
CA GLU A 1217 16.37 18.63 22.19
C GLU A 1217 14.87 18.31 22.01
N LEU A 1218 13.98 19.15 22.55
CA LEU A 1218 12.54 18.99 22.35
C LEU A 1218 12.12 19.20 20.89
N LYS A 1219 12.75 20.12 20.16
CA LYS A 1219 12.52 20.31 18.71
C LYS A 1219 12.86 19.05 17.91
N GLU A 1220 14.00 18.44 18.22
CA GLU A 1220 14.45 17.21 17.56
C GLU A 1220 13.50 16.06 17.88
N ALA A 1221 13.11 15.90 19.16
CA ALA A 1221 12.14 14.90 19.57
C ALA A 1221 10.75 15.12 18.95
N ALA A 1222 10.26 16.35 18.93
CA ALA A 1222 9.01 16.73 18.28
C ALA A 1222 9.03 16.38 16.79
N SER A 1223 10.12 16.73 16.09
CA SER A 1223 10.32 16.42 14.68
C SER A 1223 10.35 14.92 14.43
N ASN A 1224 11.00 14.15 15.31
CA ASN A 1224 11.04 12.70 15.23
C ASN A 1224 9.67 12.05 15.51
N ALA A 1225 8.87 12.60 16.41
CA ALA A 1225 7.54 12.06 16.74
C ALA A 1225 6.56 12.12 15.56
N ILE A 1226 6.66 13.14 14.70
CA ILE A 1226 5.76 13.36 13.54
C ILE A 1226 6.30 12.87 12.20
N LYS A 1227 7.53 12.35 12.14
CA LYS A 1227 8.05 11.62 10.97
C LYS A 1227 7.17 10.42 10.65
N GLU A 1228 7.35 9.88 9.44
CA GLU A 1228 6.57 8.75 8.95
C GLU A 1228 6.65 7.51 9.88
N ASP A 1229 7.83 7.24 10.44
CA ASP A 1229 8.07 6.19 11.43
C ASP A 1229 8.04 6.70 12.89
N GLY A 1230 7.62 7.95 13.09
CA GLY A 1230 7.54 8.60 14.38
C GLY A 1230 6.47 8.03 15.31
N SER A 1231 6.64 8.23 16.62
CA SER A 1231 5.75 7.69 17.67
C SER A 1231 4.30 8.17 17.52
N SER A 1232 4.09 9.44 17.22
CA SER A 1232 2.76 10.04 17.05
C SER A 1232 2.10 9.58 15.75
N THR A 1233 2.85 9.51 14.65
CA THR A 1233 2.34 8.97 13.37
C THR A 1233 1.93 7.51 13.52
N LYS A 1234 2.77 6.67 14.14
CA LYS A 1234 2.46 5.27 14.45
C LYS A 1234 1.21 5.13 15.31
N THR A 1235 1.03 5.99 16.32
CA THR A 1235 -0.15 5.97 17.20
C THR A 1235 -1.43 6.26 16.40
N ILE A 1236 -1.43 7.28 15.55
CA ILE A 1236 -2.57 7.58 14.66
C ILE A 1236 -2.86 6.39 13.73
N SER A 1237 -1.82 5.81 13.12
CA SER A 1237 -1.98 4.68 12.20
C SER A 1237 -2.46 3.39 12.86
N GLN A 1238 -2.08 3.13 14.12
CA GLN A 1238 -2.60 2.01 14.89
C GLN A 1238 -4.09 2.14 15.16
N ILE A 1239 -4.56 3.35 15.51
CA ILE A 1239 -5.99 3.59 15.71
C ILE A 1239 -6.77 3.56 14.40
N ALA A 1240 -6.20 4.09 13.32
CA ALA A 1240 -6.77 3.95 12.00
C ALA A 1240 -6.91 2.48 11.58
N LEU A 1241 -5.91 1.63 11.87
CA LEU A 1241 -6.02 0.19 11.65
C LEU A 1241 -7.17 -0.43 12.45
N LYS A 1242 -7.32 -0.04 13.72
CA LYS A 1242 -8.45 -0.48 14.57
C LYS A 1242 -9.80 -0.09 13.97
N TRP A 1243 -9.93 1.12 13.42
CA TRP A 1243 -11.16 1.58 12.76
C TRP A 1243 -11.42 0.89 11.42
N ARG A 1244 -10.37 0.60 10.63
CA ARG A 1244 -10.51 -0.19 9.39
C ARG A 1244 -11.01 -1.60 9.65
N ASN A 1245 -10.61 -2.22 10.74
CA ASN A 1245 -11.05 -3.58 11.08
C ASN A 1245 -12.54 -3.68 11.49
N LEU A 1246 -13.26 -2.55 11.60
CA LEU A 1246 -14.69 -2.49 11.90
C LEU A 1246 -15.57 -2.35 10.66
N VAL A 1247 -14.98 -2.11 9.49
CA VAL A 1247 -15.62 -2.02 8.17
C VAL A 1247 -15.20 -3.21 7.34
#